data_AF-A0A0P8C6R3-F1
#
_entry.id   AF-A0A0P8C6R3-F1
#
_cell.length_a   1.000
_cell.length_b   1.000
_cell.length_c   1.000
_cell.angle_alpha   90.00
_cell.angle_beta   90.00
_cell.angle_gamma   90.00
#
_symmetry.space_group_name_H-M   'P 1'
#
loop_
_entity.id
_entity.type
_entity.pdbx_description
1 polymer ?
#
loop_
_entity_poly.entity_id
_entity_poly.type
_entity_poly.pdbx_seq_one_letter_code
_entity_poly.pdbx_strand_id
1 'polypeptide(L)'
;MIEAVKEIGEYSLEKAGRRLEDPTDIVIEDPDSNGTYKHILGIRVNKNENGFGYVGIELEEYSKSKIKQYLYKQGAPNGTDLTPTSRITDIEKTFSNKTIKWFTNITKENQIIFIGEEIEFLKRLNDCLKSNTDAILSDLTIKYNTLDKKDPSIITVFIYSPEKQYIGDFPVFRRILLEKTSKGYYQKYGKESKSTNKVCSVCRKKSEEVFGFVGTYEFYTVDKPGFISGGFDQSLAWKNYPVCLNCALTLEGGKKYIFENSKFRFYGFDYFVIPKLLNQNKRVDIFRILEDFKGKDPKFEKKYIRLLDANEDDILSILAEQENFFNNNLLIYEKDNSAFRILLYIEDILPSRLKKLFQAKEKVDKIGIFSEYILKEGKSLEFNFGNIFSFFPNPKGKGKMESDLSSIDNTVQAVKYPSKGKGNIEQDLSTYFLEITNKIFTNKKIDYSFLMWGIIKKIRRDFQDETKSTKYLTLKGFQLLIYLNELELLDNFNGGKNMNEKSITNLLQGTNLQLEEKVNTLFKEFSDFFNKDSKKAIFLEGVLTQYLLNIQYNDRKATPFRIKLQGLKLDEKHVKKLLPEIQNKLEEYGKNYYKNLEFLIGKYMVQSGEGWKMSNDEISFYFVLGMNLSNLFRSTTEETHEQYNYK
;
A
#
# COMPACT_ATOMS: atom_id res chain seq x y z
N MET A 1 15.25 -0.38 4.40
CA MET A 1 14.20 0.42 5.06
C MET A 1 14.70 1.55 5.97
N ILE A 2 15.34 1.27 7.12
CA ILE A 2 15.65 2.28 8.16
C ILE A 2 16.42 3.49 7.64
N GLU A 3 17.42 3.27 6.77
CA GLU A 3 18.20 4.36 6.16
C GLU A 3 17.31 5.31 5.34
N ALA A 4 16.37 4.77 4.54
CA ALA A 4 15.44 5.57 3.76
C ALA A 4 14.45 6.35 4.66
N VAL A 5 13.96 5.73 5.74
CA VAL A 5 13.10 6.41 6.72
C VAL A 5 13.85 7.56 7.39
N LYS A 6 15.12 7.35 7.74
CA LYS A 6 15.98 8.40 8.31
C LYS A 6 16.13 9.56 7.33
N GLU A 7 16.48 9.28 6.07
CA GLU A 7 16.65 10.30 5.02
C GLU A 7 15.38 11.13 4.76
N ILE A 8 14.22 10.47 4.76
CA ILE A 8 12.90 11.14 4.70
C ILE A 8 12.69 12.03 5.92
N GLY A 9 13.08 11.55 7.10
CA GLY A 9 13.02 12.31 8.34
C GLY A 9 13.90 13.55 8.32
N GLU A 10 15.14 13.41 7.84
CA GLU A 10 16.06 14.54 7.63
C GLU A 10 15.42 15.58 6.71
N TYR A 11 14.73 15.16 5.64
CA TYR A 11 14.12 16.08 4.68
C TYR A 11 12.96 16.83 5.32
N SER A 12 12.07 16.09 5.98
CA SER A 12 10.90 16.64 6.66
C SER A 12 11.31 17.68 7.71
N LEU A 13 12.33 17.38 8.50
CA LEU A 13 12.84 18.26 9.55
C LEU A 13 13.55 19.49 8.98
N GLU A 14 14.43 19.32 7.98
CA GLU A 14 15.10 20.44 7.30
C GLU A 14 14.11 21.39 6.63
N LYS A 15 13.08 20.84 5.94
CA LYS A 15 12.01 21.62 5.33
C LYS A 15 11.19 22.39 6.36
N ALA A 16 11.01 21.84 7.56
CA ALA A 16 10.40 22.54 8.69
C ALA A 16 11.34 23.55 9.38
N GLY A 17 12.55 23.76 8.85
CA GLY A 17 13.54 24.71 9.38
C GLY A 17 14.27 24.21 10.64
N ARG A 18 14.24 22.91 10.91
CA ARG A 18 14.88 22.30 12.09
C ARG A 18 16.35 21.97 11.81
N ARG A 19 17.21 22.18 12.80
CA ARG A 19 18.62 21.78 12.77
C ARG A 19 18.78 20.36 13.30
N LEU A 20 19.34 19.47 12.48
CA LEU A 20 19.44 18.03 12.79
C LEU A 20 20.51 17.71 13.85
N GLU A 21 21.47 18.62 14.05
CA GLU A 21 22.52 18.50 15.05
C GLU A 21 22.01 18.83 16.45
N ASP A 22 20.95 19.63 16.56
CA ASP A 22 20.35 20.08 17.81
C ASP A 22 19.06 19.29 18.09
N PRO A 23 19.11 18.21 18.89
CA PRO A 23 17.91 17.43 19.20
C PRO A 23 16.81 18.25 19.87
N THR A 24 17.13 19.37 20.54
CA THR A 24 16.10 20.25 21.10
C THR A 24 15.26 20.87 19.99
N ASP A 25 15.90 21.30 18.90
CA ASP A 25 15.23 21.89 17.75
C ASP A 25 14.35 20.87 17.01
N ILE A 26 14.73 19.59 17.02
CA ILE A 26 13.93 18.50 16.43
C ILE A 26 12.65 18.24 17.25
N VAL A 27 12.73 18.28 18.58
CA VAL A 27 11.62 17.88 19.47
C VAL A 27 10.56 18.97 19.61
N ILE A 28 10.97 20.24 19.67
CA ILE A 28 10.06 21.37 19.91
C ILE A 28 9.01 21.50 18.81
N GLU A 29 7.83 21.95 19.20
CA GLU A 29 6.70 22.20 18.32
C GLU A 29 6.46 23.70 18.17
N ASP A 30 5.80 24.06 17.08
CA ASP A 30 5.25 25.41 16.96
C ASP A 30 4.00 25.52 17.86
N PRO A 31 3.99 26.39 18.88
CA PRO A 31 2.80 26.57 19.69
C PRO A 31 1.64 27.19 18.89
N ASP A 32 1.89 27.81 17.74
CA ASP A 32 0.87 28.25 16.79
C ASP A 32 0.74 27.31 15.59
N SER A 33 0.16 26.12 15.78
CA SER A 33 0.07 25.15 14.68
C SER A 33 -0.87 25.55 13.54
N ASN A 34 -1.80 26.50 13.76
CA ASN A 34 -2.89 26.81 12.83
C ASN A 34 -2.97 28.30 12.44
N GLY A 35 -2.01 29.14 12.84
CA GLY A 35 -2.04 30.58 12.56
C GLY A 35 -3.01 31.38 13.44
N THR A 36 -3.46 30.80 14.56
CA THR A 36 -4.51 31.35 15.43
C THR A 36 -3.98 31.88 16.75
N TYR A 37 -2.81 31.41 17.20
CA TYR A 37 -2.23 31.80 18.48
C TYR A 37 -1.38 33.06 18.33
N LYS A 38 -1.95 34.21 18.68
CA LYS A 38 -1.31 35.51 18.44
C LYS A 38 -0.59 36.09 19.66
N HIS A 39 -0.88 35.58 20.86
CA HIS A 39 -0.45 36.22 22.10
C HIS A 39 0.27 35.25 23.03
N ILE A 40 1.32 35.75 23.68
CA ILE A 40 2.05 35.11 24.76
C ILE A 40 1.75 35.86 26.07
N LEU A 41 1.18 35.17 27.06
CA LEU A 41 1.08 35.62 28.44
C LEU A 41 2.28 35.05 29.21
N GLY A 42 3.28 35.88 29.43
CA GLY A 42 4.47 35.52 30.20
C GLY A 42 4.33 35.89 31.67
N ILE A 43 4.44 34.90 32.55
CA ILE A 43 4.55 35.12 34.00
C ILE A 43 5.95 35.68 34.26
N ARG A 44 6.02 36.96 34.62
CA ARG A 44 7.29 37.64 34.86
C ARG A 44 7.78 37.37 36.27
N VAL A 45 8.97 36.81 36.37
CA VAL A 45 9.71 36.63 37.62
C VAL A 45 11.08 37.29 37.53
N ASN A 46 11.47 38.02 38.57
CA ASN A 46 12.83 38.58 38.70
C ASN A 46 13.68 37.64 39.54
N LYS A 47 14.89 37.32 39.06
CA LYS A 47 15.89 36.57 39.80
C LYS A 47 16.75 37.54 40.62
N ASN A 48 16.71 37.40 41.94
CA ASN A 48 17.51 38.17 42.90
C ASN A 48 18.46 37.22 43.66
N GLU A 49 19.39 37.78 44.45
CA GLU A 49 20.33 36.99 45.28
C GLU A 49 19.62 35.99 46.22
N ASN A 50 18.41 36.36 46.68
CA ASN A 50 17.60 35.55 47.61
C ASN A 50 16.55 34.62 46.94
N GLY A 51 16.51 34.52 45.60
CA GLY A 51 15.56 33.65 44.89
C GLY A 51 14.79 34.35 43.77
N PHE A 52 13.49 34.07 43.66
CA PHE A 52 12.62 34.64 42.63
C PHE A 52 11.51 35.47 43.26
N GLY A 53 11.20 36.62 42.64
CA GLY A 53 10.04 37.44 42.97
C GLY A 53 9.10 37.55 41.78
N TYR A 54 7.81 37.26 41.99
CA TYR A 54 6.77 37.52 41.00
C TYR A 54 6.58 39.04 40.82
N VAL A 55 6.41 39.49 39.58
CA VAL A 55 6.27 40.92 39.24
C VAL A 55 4.93 41.23 38.58
N GLY A 56 4.42 40.34 37.75
CA GLY A 56 3.21 40.57 36.96
C GLY A 56 3.15 39.70 35.71
N ILE A 57 2.14 39.95 34.87
CA ILE A 57 1.99 39.30 33.56
C ILE A 57 2.41 40.25 32.44
N GLU A 58 3.34 39.79 31.62
CA GLU A 58 3.83 40.48 30.43
C GLU A 58 3.17 39.88 29.19
N LEU A 59 2.49 40.74 28.42
CA LEU A 59 1.88 40.37 27.15
C LEU A 59 2.88 40.63 26.01
N GLU A 60 3.12 39.63 25.18
CA GLU A 60 3.94 39.73 23.97
C GLU A 60 3.17 39.16 22.78
N GLU A 61 3.38 39.69 21.58
CA GLU A 61 2.91 39.04 20.35
C GLU A 61 3.73 37.78 20.07
N TYR A 62 3.04 36.71 19.64
CA TYR A 62 3.69 35.48 19.21
C TYR A 62 4.58 35.78 17.99
N SER A 63 5.81 35.24 18.02
CA SER A 63 6.73 35.30 16.89
C SER A 63 7.29 33.93 16.54
N LYS A 64 7.15 33.55 15.28
CA LYS A 64 7.73 32.32 14.72
C LYS A 64 9.26 32.25 14.89
N SER A 65 9.92 33.41 14.93
CA SER A 65 11.37 33.49 15.17
C SER A 65 11.79 33.02 16.57
N LYS A 66 10.86 33.01 17.53
CA LYS A 66 11.09 32.70 18.95
C LYS A 66 10.66 31.29 19.37
N ILE A 67 10.31 30.41 18.43
CA ILE A 67 9.89 29.02 18.73
C ILE A 67 10.87 28.30 19.68
N LYS A 68 12.19 28.45 19.43
CA LYS A 68 13.23 27.87 20.30
C LYS A 68 13.20 28.42 21.73
N GLN A 69 12.90 29.71 21.87
CA GLN A 69 12.84 30.41 23.14
C GLN A 69 11.58 30.03 23.93
N TYR A 70 10.45 29.83 23.25
CA TYR A 70 9.23 29.35 23.87
C TYR A 70 9.33 27.91 24.34
N LEU A 71 10.17 27.08 23.70
CA LEU A 71 10.43 25.68 24.04
C LEU A 71 9.13 24.86 24.18
N TYR A 72 8.13 25.11 23.34
CA TYR A 72 6.84 24.42 23.46
C TYR A 72 6.93 22.98 22.97
N LYS A 73 6.33 22.05 23.71
CA LYS A 73 6.07 20.69 23.26
C LYS A 73 4.84 20.11 23.93
N GLN A 74 3.83 19.73 23.14
CA GLN A 74 2.58 19.19 23.66
C GLN A 74 2.81 17.88 24.43
N GLY A 75 2.13 17.73 25.57
CA GLY A 75 2.11 16.50 26.36
C GLY A 75 0.79 15.73 26.22
N ALA A 76 0.53 14.83 27.17
CA ALA A 76 -0.73 14.08 27.18
C ALA A 76 -1.93 15.03 27.39
N PRO A 77 -3.09 14.81 26.75
CA PRO A 77 -4.24 15.73 26.80
C PRO A 77 -4.71 16.12 28.21
N ASN A 78 -4.71 15.17 29.15
CA ASN A 78 -5.12 15.37 30.56
C ASN A 78 -3.92 15.54 31.51
N GLY A 79 -2.71 15.68 30.95
CA GLY A 79 -1.46 15.83 31.68
C GLY A 79 -0.85 17.22 31.51
N THR A 80 0.36 17.37 32.04
CA THR A 80 1.19 18.54 31.73
C THR A 80 1.71 18.43 30.30
N ASP A 81 1.98 19.56 29.68
CA ASP A 81 2.84 19.56 28.49
C ASP A 81 4.26 19.12 28.87
N LEU A 82 5.13 18.85 27.89
CA LEU A 82 6.52 18.41 28.19
C LEU A 82 7.38 19.54 28.75
N THR A 83 6.91 20.79 28.62
CA THR A 83 7.52 22.03 29.09
C THR A 83 6.51 22.89 29.86
N PRO A 84 6.94 23.91 30.63
CA PRO A 84 6.02 24.82 31.30
C PRO A 84 5.34 25.83 30.35
N THR A 85 5.70 25.85 29.06
CA THR A 85 4.93 26.56 28.02
C THR A 85 3.74 25.73 27.56
N SER A 86 2.55 26.33 27.52
CA SER A 86 1.30 25.65 27.16
C SER A 86 0.36 26.53 26.36
N ARG A 87 -0.44 25.91 25.47
CA ARG A 87 -1.59 26.57 24.84
C ARG A 87 -2.72 26.72 25.86
N ILE A 88 -3.30 27.91 25.93
CA ILE A 88 -4.38 28.24 26.84
C ILE A 88 -5.71 27.79 26.22
N THR A 89 -6.35 26.81 26.84
CA THR A 89 -7.75 26.43 26.54
C THR A 89 -8.70 27.02 27.57
N ASP A 90 -8.23 27.07 28.81
CA ASP A 90 -8.92 27.59 30.00
C ASP A 90 -7.81 28.10 30.93
N ILE A 91 -7.84 29.38 31.29
CA ILE A 91 -6.69 30.05 31.92
C ILE A 91 -6.31 29.40 33.26
N GLU A 92 -7.31 29.11 34.09
CA GLU A 92 -7.13 28.53 35.42
C GLU A 92 -6.63 27.09 35.32
N LYS A 93 -7.28 26.27 34.51
CA LYS A 93 -6.86 24.88 34.32
C LYS A 93 -5.48 24.79 33.68
N THR A 94 -5.16 25.67 32.74
CA THR A 94 -3.85 25.66 32.06
C THR A 94 -2.74 26.05 33.03
N PHE A 95 -2.93 27.12 33.82
CA PHE A 95 -1.94 27.53 34.82
C PHE A 95 -1.75 26.46 35.91
N SER A 96 -2.83 26.02 36.54
CA SER A 96 -2.77 25.07 37.66
C SER A 96 -2.35 23.66 37.23
N ASN A 97 -3.00 23.09 36.20
CA ASN A 97 -2.79 21.69 35.81
C ASN A 97 -1.64 21.48 34.83
N LYS A 98 -1.19 22.50 34.11
CA LYS A 98 -0.05 22.39 33.21
C LYS A 98 1.18 23.10 33.74
N THR A 99 1.10 24.40 34.07
CA THR A 99 2.28 25.18 34.46
C THR A 99 2.78 24.81 35.87
N ILE A 100 1.97 24.99 36.92
CA ILE A 100 2.35 24.68 38.32
C ILE A 100 2.61 23.20 38.51
N LYS A 101 1.74 22.36 37.95
CA LYS A 101 1.89 20.90 38.03
C LYS A 101 3.17 20.43 37.36
N TRP A 102 3.62 21.05 36.25
CA TRP A 102 4.89 20.71 35.61
C TRP A 102 6.08 20.93 36.54
N PHE A 103 6.18 22.11 37.17
CA PHE A 103 7.24 22.42 38.13
C PHE A 103 7.18 21.52 39.36
N THR A 104 5.97 21.22 39.83
CA THR A 104 5.77 20.31 40.97
C THR A 104 6.19 18.88 40.66
N ASN A 105 5.90 18.36 39.46
CA ASN A 105 6.31 17.01 39.07
C ASN A 105 7.84 16.93 38.96
N ILE A 106 8.46 17.88 38.27
CA ILE A 106 9.92 17.92 38.08
C ILE A 106 10.69 18.02 39.41
N THR A 107 10.21 18.83 40.35
CA THR A 107 10.87 19.00 41.65
C THR A 107 10.72 17.80 42.59
N LYS A 108 9.81 16.87 42.29
CA LYS A 108 9.57 15.62 43.04
C LYS A 108 10.26 14.39 42.42
N GLU A 109 10.63 14.43 41.15
CA GLU A 109 11.34 13.33 40.48
C GLU A 109 12.79 13.22 41.01
N ASN A 110 13.24 12.01 41.35
CA ASN A 110 14.57 11.78 41.94
C ASN A 110 15.72 12.14 40.99
N GLN A 111 16.78 12.69 41.59
CA GLN A 111 17.86 13.51 41.03
C GLN A 111 18.91 12.76 40.17
N ILE A 112 18.58 12.38 38.94
CA ILE A 112 19.61 11.91 37.97
C ILE A 112 19.85 12.94 36.84
N ILE A 113 18.91 13.88 36.63
CA ILE A 113 18.87 14.77 35.45
C ILE A 113 19.52 16.14 35.74
N PHE A 114 19.82 16.45 37.00
CA PHE A 114 20.15 17.80 37.44
C PHE A 114 21.46 17.88 38.21
N ILE A 115 22.18 18.98 38.04
CA ILE A 115 23.22 19.43 38.94
C ILE A 115 22.54 20.03 40.19
N GLY A 116 23.16 19.93 41.37
CA GLY A 116 22.56 20.40 42.64
C GLY A 116 22.00 21.84 42.58
N GLU A 117 22.72 22.75 41.92
CA GLU A 117 22.29 24.15 41.74
C GLU A 117 21.06 24.32 40.85
N GLU A 118 20.88 23.47 39.84
CA GLU A 118 19.73 23.54 38.91
C GLU A 118 18.44 23.06 39.59
N ILE A 119 18.54 22.07 40.48
CA ILE A 119 17.41 21.62 41.31
C ILE A 119 16.94 22.76 42.20
N GLU A 120 17.90 23.42 42.86
CA GLU A 120 17.61 24.53 43.74
C GLU A 120 16.99 25.71 42.97
N PHE A 121 17.52 26.00 41.78
CA PHE A 121 16.92 26.97 40.84
C PHE A 121 15.46 26.64 40.52
N LEU A 122 15.15 25.39 40.14
CA LEU A 122 13.78 24.97 39.79
C LEU A 122 12.85 24.94 41.01
N LYS A 123 13.36 24.55 42.19
CA LYS A 123 12.60 24.58 43.45
C LYS A 123 12.22 25.99 43.83
N ARG A 124 13.19 26.92 43.88
CA ARG A 124 12.92 28.33 44.19
C ARG A 124 11.95 28.96 43.20
N LEU A 125 12.06 28.62 41.92
CA LEU A 125 11.11 29.09 40.91
C LEU A 125 9.70 28.51 41.14
N ASN A 126 9.59 27.21 41.44
CA ASN A 126 8.32 26.57 41.79
C ASN A 126 7.69 27.18 43.04
N ASP A 127 8.49 27.43 44.07
CA ASP A 127 8.04 28.03 45.33
C ASP A 127 7.52 29.46 45.09
N CYS A 128 8.24 30.26 44.30
CA CYS A 128 7.77 31.58 43.87
C CYS A 128 6.42 31.50 43.14
N LEU A 129 6.26 30.58 42.19
CA LEU A 129 5.00 30.43 41.46
C LEU A 129 3.85 29.97 42.37
N LYS A 130 4.12 29.07 43.33
CA LYS A 130 3.12 28.57 44.28
C LYS A 130 2.69 29.61 45.30
N SER A 131 3.64 30.31 45.92
CA SER A 131 3.35 31.36 46.90
C SER A 131 2.57 32.53 46.30
N ASN A 132 2.63 32.71 44.98
CA ASN A 132 1.93 33.76 44.25
C ASN A 132 0.77 33.24 43.38
N THR A 133 0.26 32.02 43.63
CA THR A 133 -0.76 31.37 42.77
C THR A 133 -1.98 32.26 42.52
N ASP A 134 -2.59 32.80 43.59
CA ASP A 134 -3.82 33.59 43.49
C ASP A 134 -3.59 34.93 42.78
N ALA A 135 -2.46 35.58 43.06
CA ALA A 135 -2.07 36.83 42.41
C ALA A 135 -1.81 36.62 40.91
N ILE A 136 -1.04 35.59 40.55
CA ILE A 136 -0.76 35.22 39.16
C ILE A 136 -2.06 34.90 38.42
N LEU A 137 -2.96 34.11 39.02
CA LEU A 137 -4.22 33.75 38.40
C LEU A 137 -5.11 34.97 38.14
N SER A 138 -5.16 35.89 39.11
CA SER A 138 -5.90 37.15 38.97
C SER A 138 -5.35 37.99 37.83
N ASP A 139 -4.04 38.23 37.80
CA ASP A 139 -3.38 39.03 36.76
C ASP A 139 -3.49 38.38 35.37
N LEU A 140 -3.34 37.06 35.28
CA LEU A 140 -3.54 36.29 34.05
C LEU A 140 -4.96 36.45 33.53
N THR A 141 -5.97 36.36 34.41
CA THR A 141 -7.38 36.50 34.04
C THR A 141 -7.68 37.91 33.57
N ILE A 142 -7.16 38.94 34.25
CA ILE A 142 -7.30 40.34 33.85
C ILE A 142 -6.69 40.54 32.46
N LYS A 143 -5.43 40.14 32.25
CA LYS A 143 -4.75 40.30 30.96
C LYS A 143 -5.42 39.49 29.84
N TYR A 144 -5.81 38.25 30.10
CA TYR A 144 -6.48 37.40 29.12
C TYR A 144 -7.82 37.98 28.67
N ASN A 145 -8.60 38.57 29.58
CA ASN A 145 -9.88 39.20 29.26
C ASN A 145 -9.73 40.54 28.51
N THR A 146 -8.56 41.19 28.55
CA THR A 146 -8.29 42.38 27.73
C THR A 146 -8.00 42.05 26.26
N LEU A 147 -7.81 40.78 25.90
CA LEU A 147 -7.59 40.34 24.53
C LEU A 147 -8.92 40.27 23.77
N ASP A 148 -8.95 40.83 22.57
CA ASP A 148 -10.12 40.77 21.70
C ASP A 148 -10.55 39.31 21.48
N LYS A 149 -11.85 39.05 21.66
CA LYS A 149 -12.51 37.75 21.42
C LYS A 149 -11.93 36.53 22.16
N LYS A 150 -11.12 36.70 23.22
CA LYS A 150 -10.36 35.60 23.84
C LYS A 150 -9.53 34.85 22.80
N ASP A 151 -8.81 35.59 21.96
CA ASP A 151 -7.92 35.02 20.95
C ASP A 151 -7.04 33.92 21.57
N PRO A 152 -6.90 32.75 20.91
CA PRO A 152 -6.07 31.66 21.40
C PRO A 152 -4.69 32.17 21.80
N SER A 153 -4.28 31.85 23.02
CA SER A 153 -3.07 32.42 23.62
C SER A 153 -2.19 31.34 24.23
N ILE A 154 -0.95 31.67 24.48
CA ILE A 154 0.07 30.76 25.04
C ILE A 154 0.50 31.30 26.39
N ILE A 155 0.64 30.44 27.39
CA ILE A 155 1.21 30.79 28.70
C ILE A 155 2.64 30.27 28.78
N THR A 156 3.54 31.06 29.38
CA THR A 156 4.92 30.67 29.68
C THR A 156 5.48 31.48 30.85
N VAL A 157 6.75 31.26 31.21
CA VAL A 157 7.45 31.99 32.27
C VAL A 157 8.60 32.80 31.66
N PHE A 158 8.70 34.07 32.03
CA PHE A 158 9.82 34.94 31.68
C PHE A 158 10.67 35.21 32.92
N ILE A 159 11.96 34.94 32.84
CA ILE A 159 12.89 35.09 33.95
C ILE A 159 13.81 36.27 33.64
N TYR A 160 13.85 37.25 34.55
CA TYR A 160 14.67 38.45 34.41
C TYR A 160 15.92 38.38 35.27
N SER A 161 17.10 38.51 34.66
CA SER A 161 18.39 38.50 35.37
C SER A 161 19.54 39.15 34.58
N PRO A 162 19.76 40.48 34.60
CA PRO A 162 18.81 41.61 34.63
C PRO A 162 18.01 41.78 33.32
N GLU A 163 18.38 41.06 32.26
CA GLU A 163 17.67 41.02 30.98
C GLU A 163 16.57 39.95 30.98
N LYS A 164 15.60 40.09 30.07
CA LYS A 164 14.55 39.09 29.84
C LYS A 164 15.14 37.84 29.21
N GLN A 165 14.90 36.70 29.84
CA GLN A 165 15.21 35.38 29.30
C GLN A 165 13.95 34.53 29.25
N TYR A 166 13.81 33.75 28.19
CA TYR A 166 12.73 32.79 28.01
C TYR A 166 13.14 31.43 28.60
N ILE A 167 12.18 30.56 28.90
CA ILE A 167 12.51 29.21 29.39
C ILE A 167 13.42 28.44 28.43
N GLY A 168 13.28 28.65 27.13
CA GLY A 168 14.12 28.03 26.12
C GLY A 168 15.56 28.52 26.13
N ASP A 169 15.88 29.62 26.80
CA ASP A 169 17.26 30.11 26.90
C ASP A 169 18.07 29.39 27.99
N PHE A 170 17.41 28.70 28.94
CA PHE A 170 18.11 27.99 30.00
C PHE A 170 18.41 26.52 29.62
N PRO A 171 19.66 26.06 29.76
CA PRO A 171 20.05 24.67 29.47
C PRO A 171 19.24 23.62 30.24
N VAL A 172 18.88 23.91 31.49
CA VAL A 172 18.13 22.99 32.36
C VAL A 172 16.77 22.60 31.74
N PHE A 173 16.02 23.57 31.18
CA PHE A 173 14.71 23.28 30.57
C PHE A 173 14.86 22.45 29.29
N ARG A 174 15.88 22.73 28.47
CA ARG A 174 16.18 21.94 27.26
C ARG A 174 16.52 20.49 27.62
N ARG A 175 17.38 20.28 28.62
CA ARG A 175 17.77 18.93 29.07
C ARG A 175 16.58 18.14 29.63
N ILE A 176 15.70 18.78 30.41
CA ILE A 176 14.46 18.15 30.89
C ILE A 176 13.59 17.70 29.71
N LEU A 177 13.41 18.55 28.70
CA LEU A 177 12.62 18.23 27.52
C LEU A 177 13.17 16.98 26.82
N LEU A 178 14.48 16.97 26.53
CA LEU A 178 15.13 15.84 25.87
C LEU A 178 15.05 14.55 26.67
N GLU A 179 15.22 14.62 27.99
CA GLU A 179 15.12 13.46 28.86
C GLU A 179 13.70 12.87 28.86
N LYS A 180 12.68 13.73 28.99
CA LYS A 180 11.29 13.30 28.94
C LYS A 180 10.92 12.67 27.59
N THR A 181 11.44 13.23 26.50
CA THR A 181 11.19 12.69 25.15
C THR A 181 11.95 11.38 24.92
N SER A 182 13.19 11.27 25.37
CA SER A 182 14.04 10.10 25.11
C SER A 182 13.79 8.93 26.07
N LYS A 183 13.07 9.15 27.18
CA LYS A 183 12.75 8.10 28.17
C LYS A 183 12.22 6.82 27.57
N GLY A 184 11.31 6.92 26.59
CA GLY A 184 10.75 5.74 25.90
C GLY A 184 11.77 4.94 25.07
N TYR A 185 12.91 5.54 24.71
CA TYR A 185 13.97 4.87 23.94
C TYR A 185 14.89 4.02 24.79
N TYR A 186 14.98 4.29 26.09
CA TYR A 186 15.89 3.55 26.97
C TYR A 186 15.20 2.90 28.17
N GLN A 187 13.99 3.32 28.57
CA GLN A 187 13.27 2.74 29.71
C GLN A 187 11.95 2.10 29.27
N LYS A 188 11.94 0.76 29.19
CA LYS A 188 10.75 -0.06 28.91
C LYS A 188 10.84 -1.38 29.66
N TYR A 189 9.69 -2.03 29.85
CA TYR A 189 9.62 -3.37 30.51
C TYR A 189 10.24 -3.41 31.92
N GLY A 190 10.26 -2.28 32.63
CA GLY A 190 10.91 -2.17 33.95
C GLY A 190 12.44 -2.25 33.89
N LYS A 191 13.05 -2.11 32.72
CA LYS A 191 14.49 -2.16 32.49
C LYS A 191 14.98 -0.90 31.80
N GLU A 192 16.24 -0.59 32.03
CA GLU A 192 16.97 0.47 31.34
C GLU A 192 17.95 -0.16 30.35
N SER A 193 17.93 0.31 29.10
CA SER A 193 18.85 -0.09 28.05
C SER A 193 19.42 1.12 27.32
N LYS A 194 20.55 1.61 27.85
CA LYS A 194 21.39 2.63 27.22
C LYS A 194 22.86 2.36 27.46
N SER A 195 23.71 2.92 26.61
CA SER A 195 25.17 2.83 26.77
C SER A 195 25.83 4.09 26.26
N THR A 196 27.00 4.41 26.81
CA THR A 196 27.75 5.61 26.45
C THR A 196 28.91 5.30 25.50
N ASN A 197 29.31 6.31 24.70
CA ASN A 197 30.48 6.25 23.83
C ASN A 197 30.47 5.09 22.82
N LYS A 198 29.30 4.75 22.29
CA LYS A 198 29.10 3.67 21.30
C LYS A 198 28.82 4.23 19.91
N VAL A 199 28.97 3.37 18.91
CA VAL A 199 28.63 3.70 17.52
C VAL A 199 27.13 3.47 17.33
N CYS A 200 26.44 4.49 16.82
CA CYS A 200 25.04 4.36 16.42
C CYS A 200 24.94 3.54 15.12
N SER A 201 24.05 2.54 15.09
CA SER A 201 23.82 1.69 13.91
C SER A 201 23.20 2.44 12.72
N VAL A 202 22.53 3.57 12.97
CA VAL A 202 21.80 4.34 11.95
C VAL A 202 22.70 5.36 11.26
N CYS A 203 23.34 6.27 12.01
CA CYS A 203 24.24 7.27 11.43
C CYS A 203 25.69 6.80 11.31
N ARG A 204 26.05 5.64 11.91
CA ARG A 204 27.40 5.08 11.92
C ARG A 204 28.46 5.97 12.58
N LYS A 205 28.03 7.00 13.34
CA LYS A 205 28.91 7.89 14.11
C LYS A 205 28.97 7.44 15.56
N LYS A 206 30.11 7.72 16.21
CA LYS A 206 30.24 7.60 17.66
C LYS A 206 29.35 8.64 18.33
N SER A 207 28.56 8.22 19.31
CA SER A 207 27.61 9.06 20.05
C SER A 207 27.92 8.99 21.54
N GLU A 208 27.66 10.09 22.26
CA GLU A 208 27.77 10.12 23.72
C GLU A 208 26.87 9.09 24.36
N GLU A 209 25.64 8.97 23.87
CA GLU A 209 24.65 7.97 24.29
C GLU A 209 24.02 7.25 23.08
N VAL A 210 23.72 5.97 23.28
CA VAL A 210 22.86 5.15 22.42
C VAL A 210 21.82 4.43 23.26
N PHE A 211 20.65 4.23 22.66
CA PHE A 211 19.49 3.65 23.32
C PHE A 211 19.11 2.31 22.68
N GLY A 212 18.57 1.40 23.50
CA GLY A 212 18.27 0.02 23.10
C GLY A 212 16.82 -0.30 22.78
N PHE A 213 15.90 0.63 23.03
CA PHE A 213 14.45 0.45 22.81
C PHE A 213 13.86 1.42 21.79
N VAL A 214 14.70 1.97 20.90
CA VAL A 214 14.23 2.77 19.76
C VAL A 214 13.45 1.84 18.81
N GLY A 215 12.14 2.03 18.75
CA GLY A 215 11.23 1.25 17.94
C GLY A 215 10.38 2.15 17.06
N THR A 216 10.95 2.69 15.98
CA THR A 216 10.19 3.50 15.01
C THR A 216 9.02 2.69 14.42
N TYR A 217 9.24 1.40 14.20
CA TYR A 217 8.19 0.46 13.83
C TYR A 217 8.28 -0.77 14.75
N GLU A 218 7.14 -1.33 15.13
CA GLU A 218 6.99 -2.38 16.16
C GLU A 218 7.51 -3.79 15.74
N PHE A 219 8.36 -3.89 14.71
CA PHE A 219 8.97 -5.17 14.32
C PHE A 219 10.25 -5.49 15.12
N TYR A 220 10.82 -4.52 15.83
CA TYR A 220 11.95 -4.73 16.72
C TYR A 220 11.43 -5.18 18.09
N THR A 221 11.36 -6.50 18.29
CA THR A 221 10.85 -7.13 19.51
C THR A 221 11.98 -7.51 20.45
N VAL A 222 11.96 -6.95 21.66
CA VAL A 222 12.91 -7.26 22.76
C VAL A 222 12.23 -8.01 23.91
N ASP A 223 10.95 -8.34 23.75
CA ASP A 223 10.07 -9.01 24.71
C ASP A 223 10.12 -10.54 24.60
N LYS A 224 10.59 -11.09 23.47
CA LYS A 224 10.58 -12.53 23.20
C LYS A 224 11.93 -13.20 23.43
N PRO A 225 11.93 -14.47 23.89
CA PRO A 225 13.15 -15.25 23.96
C PRO A 225 13.84 -15.36 22.58
N GLY A 226 15.06 -14.83 22.47
CA GLY A 226 16.06 -15.18 21.45
C GLY A 226 16.57 -13.96 20.70
N PHE A 227 15.94 -12.82 20.96
CA PHE A 227 16.09 -11.61 20.17
C PHE A 227 17.17 -10.65 20.67
N ILE A 228 17.82 -10.92 21.80
CA ILE A 228 18.84 -10.04 22.41
C ILE A 228 20.19 -10.73 22.48
N SER A 229 21.22 -10.06 21.93
CA SER A 229 22.63 -10.46 21.97
C SER A 229 23.21 -10.18 23.37
N GLY A 230 22.75 -10.97 24.33
CA GLY A 230 23.06 -10.80 25.76
C GLY A 230 22.35 -11.80 26.67
N GLY A 231 21.90 -12.94 26.12
CA GLY A 231 21.21 -13.96 26.93
C GLY A 231 19.85 -13.49 27.46
N PHE A 232 19.05 -12.82 26.60
CA PHE A 232 17.68 -12.39 26.92
C PHE A 232 17.56 -11.25 27.95
N ASP A 233 18.68 -10.62 28.33
CA ASP A 233 18.65 -9.45 29.20
C ASP A 233 18.23 -8.19 28.43
N GLN A 234 17.02 -7.72 28.68
CA GLN A 234 16.46 -6.49 28.09
C GLN A 234 17.32 -5.25 28.35
N SER A 235 18.10 -5.21 29.43
CA SER A 235 19.04 -4.10 29.67
C SER A 235 20.13 -4.03 28.59
N LEU A 236 20.44 -5.14 27.94
CA LEU A 236 21.45 -5.24 26.88
C LEU A 236 20.90 -5.03 25.47
N ALA A 237 19.62 -4.68 25.30
CA ALA A 237 19.00 -4.45 23.98
C ALA A 237 19.76 -3.41 23.12
N TRP A 238 20.43 -2.43 23.74
CA TRP A 238 21.29 -1.48 23.04
C TRP A 238 22.40 -2.13 22.21
N LYS A 239 22.83 -3.37 22.51
CA LYS A 239 23.82 -4.09 21.71
C LYS A 239 23.28 -4.52 20.34
N ASN A 240 21.98 -4.74 20.23
CA ASN A 240 21.32 -5.23 19.02
C ASN A 240 21.01 -4.09 18.05
N TYR A 241 20.48 -2.99 18.58
CA TYR A 241 20.10 -1.83 17.80
C TYR A 241 20.48 -0.53 18.53
N PRO A 242 21.80 -0.20 18.60
CA PRO A 242 22.26 1.01 19.28
C PRO A 242 21.90 2.25 18.46
N VAL A 243 20.96 3.07 18.94
CA VAL A 243 20.53 4.29 18.22
C VAL A 243 20.73 5.54 19.07
N CYS A 244 21.37 6.58 18.50
CA CYS A 244 21.52 7.87 19.19
C CYS A 244 20.23 8.69 19.14
N LEU A 245 20.13 9.70 20.02
CA LEU A 245 18.94 10.57 20.13
C LEU A 245 18.53 11.20 18.80
N ASN A 246 19.46 11.84 18.09
CA ASN A 246 19.14 12.53 16.84
C ASN A 246 18.59 11.54 15.81
N CYS A 247 19.15 10.33 15.71
CA CYS A 247 18.63 9.32 14.79
C CYS A 247 17.25 8.81 15.22
N ALA A 248 17.01 8.59 16.51
CA ALA A 248 15.71 8.16 17.00
C ALA A 248 14.60 9.18 16.64
N LEU A 249 14.86 10.46 16.92
CA LEU A 249 13.94 11.56 16.60
C LEU A 249 13.75 11.74 15.09
N THR A 250 14.84 11.66 14.32
CA THR A 250 14.78 11.75 12.85
C THR A 250 13.94 10.63 12.26
N LEU A 251 14.11 9.39 12.75
CA LEU A 251 13.31 8.26 12.31
C LEU A 251 11.82 8.44 12.62
N GLU A 252 11.47 9.01 13.78
CA GLU A 252 10.07 9.37 14.09
C GLU A 252 9.52 10.42 13.13
N GLY A 253 10.29 11.46 12.82
CA GLY A 253 9.95 12.46 11.81
C GLY A 253 9.71 11.83 10.43
N GLY A 254 10.57 10.89 10.04
CA GLY A 254 10.44 10.14 8.79
C GLY A 254 9.21 9.26 8.76
N LYS A 255 8.91 8.54 9.85
CA LYS A 255 7.68 7.76 9.99
C LYS A 255 6.45 8.66 9.85
N LYS A 256 6.41 9.79 10.55
CA LYS A 256 5.30 10.75 10.49
C LYS A 256 5.08 11.22 9.04
N TYR A 257 6.16 11.63 8.36
CA TYR A 257 6.10 12.02 6.96
C TYR A 257 5.55 10.92 6.06
N ILE A 258 6.01 9.67 6.20
CA ILE A 258 5.52 8.53 5.39
C ILE A 258 4.02 8.32 5.60
N PHE A 259 3.55 8.40 6.84
CA PHE A 259 2.12 8.26 7.16
C PHE A 259 1.26 9.35 6.53
N GLU A 260 1.74 10.59 6.51
CA GLU A 260 1.02 11.75 5.97
C GLU A 260 1.06 11.78 4.44
N ASN A 261 2.25 11.55 3.86
CA ASN A 261 2.52 11.85 2.46
C ASN A 261 2.59 10.62 1.54
N SER A 262 2.75 9.41 2.08
CA SER A 262 3.07 8.23 1.27
C SER A 262 2.23 7.00 1.56
N LYS A 263 1.05 7.18 2.17
CA LYS A 263 0.08 6.11 2.43
C LYS A 263 -0.85 5.89 1.24
N PHE A 264 -0.99 4.66 0.78
CA PHE A 264 -1.88 4.29 -0.33
C PHE A 264 -2.64 2.99 -0.03
N ARG A 265 -3.58 2.63 -0.91
CA ARG A 265 -4.40 1.42 -0.77
C ARG A 265 -4.61 0.73 -2.12
N PHE A 266 -4.73 -0.59 -2.11
CA PHE A 266 -5.17 -1.38 -3.27
C PHE A 266 -5.79 -2.70 -2.80
N TYR A 267 -6.93 -3.11 -3.37
CA TYR A 267 -7.63 -4.36 -3.07
C TYR A 267 -7.74 -4.72 -1.57
N GLY A 268 -7.96 -3.70 -0.73
CA GLY A 268 -8.11 -3.86 0.72
C GLY A 268 -6.81 -3.87 1.52
N PHE A 269 -5.64 -3.80 0.88
CA PHE A 269 -4.34 -3.68 1.54
C PHE A 269 -3.88 -2.23 1.64
N ASP A 270 -3.41 -1.83 2.82
CA ASP A 270 -2.70 -0.57 3.01
C ASP A 270 -1.21 -0.76 2.67
N TYR A 271 -0.59 0.23 2.03
CA TYR A 271 0.85 0.22 1.80
C TYR A 271 1.46 1.62 1.85
N PHE A 272 2.77 1.66 2.10
CA PHE A 272 3.59 2.85 1.92
C PHE A 272 4.49 2.74 0.71
N VAL A 273 4.71 3.85 0.00
CA VAL A 273 5.87 4.02 -0.88
C VAL A 273 7.01 4.65 -0.08
N ILE A 274 8.18 4.04 -0.03
CA ILE A 274 9.33 4.54 0.72
C ILE A 274 10.48 4.73 -0.28
N PRO A 275 10.67 5.96 -0.80
CA PRO A 275 11.78 6.27 -1.69
C PRO A 275 13.10 6.06 -0.96
N LYS A 276 14.05 5.39 -1.62
CA LYS A 276 15.44 5.27 -1.18
C LYS A 276 16.29 5.92 -2.26
N LEU A 277 16.85 7.09 -1.98
CA LEU A 277 17.56 7.86 -2.98
C LEU A 277 18.94 7.23 -3.25
N LEU A 278 19.31 7.14 -4.52
CA LEU A 278 20.65 6.76 -4.97
C LEU A 278 21.51 8.01 -5.23
N ASN A 279 20.86 9.15 -5.53
CA ASN A 279 21.48 10.45 -5.73
C ASN A 279 20.74 11.54 -4.95
N GLN A 280 21.49 12.26 -4.11
CA GLN A 280 20.97 13.31 -3.23
C GLN A 280 20.55 14.59 -3.98
N ASN A 281 21.08 14.84 -5.19
CA ASN A 281 20.86 16.11 -5.90
C ASN A 281 19.39 16.35 -6.29
N LYS A 282 18.61 15.27 -6.46
CA LYS A 282 17.18 15.32 -6.82
C LYS A 282 16.27 14.95 -5.64
N ARG A 283 16.78 15.01 -4.42
CA ARG A 283 16.06 14.67 -3.18
C ARG A 283 14.77 15.44 -3.01
N VAL A 284 14.83 16.76 -3.21
CA VAL A 284 13.68 17.66 -3.05
C VAL A 284 12.58 17.35 -4.07
N ASP A 285 12.94 16.99 -5.30
CA ASP A 285 11.97 16.74 -6.37
C ASP A 285 11.04 15.55 -6.05
N ILE A 286 11.61 14.45 -5.54
CA ILE A 286 10.84 13.24 -5.21
C ILE A 286 9.89 13.47 -4.04
N PHE A 287 10.36 14.15 -3.01
CA PHE A 287 9.52 14.43 -1.87
C PHE A 287 8.42 15.43 -2.18
N ARG A 288 8.71 16.44 -3.02
CA ARG A 288 7.69 17.33 -3.55
C ARG A 288 6.63 16.57 -4.35
N ILE A 289 7.01 15.60 -5.20
CA ILE A 289 6.05 14.75 -5.93
C ILE A 289 5.09 14.03 -4.96
N LEU A 290 5.60 13.48 -3.85
CA LEU A 290 4.75 12.81 -2.84
C LEU A 290 3.80 13.79 -2.14
N GLU A 291 4.29 14.97 -1.78
CA GLU A 291 3.52 16.01 -1.11
C GLU A 291 2.43 16.59 -2.03
N ASP A 292 2.78 16.93 -3.26
CA ASP A 292 1.85 17.52 -4.23
C ASP A 292 0.74 16.53 -4.62
N PHE A 293 1.08 15.23 -4.75
CA PHE A 293 0.08 14.18 -4.98
C PHE A 293 -0.93 14.11 -3.85
N LYS A 294 -0.47 14.22 -2.59
CA LYS A 294 -1.36 14.19 -1.41
C LYS A 294 -2.17 15.46 -1.22
N GLY A 295 -1.59 16.61 -1.56
CA GLY A 295 -2.28 17.90 -1.62
C GLY A 295 -3.36 17.98 -2.70
N LYS A 296 -3.46 16.97 -3.59
CA LYS A 296 -4.33 16.95 -4.77
C LYS A 296 -4.09 18.16 -5.69
N ASP A 297 -2.83 18.42 -6.06
CA ASP A 297 -2.54 19.47 -7.05
C ASP A 297 -3.36 19.21 -8.35
N PRO A 298 -4.19 20.16 -8.80
CA PRO A 298 -4.98 20.02 -10.03
C PRO A 298 -4.13 19.80 -11.30
N LYS A 299 -2.81 20.05 -11.27
CA LYS A 299 -1.92 19.72 -12.41
C LYS A 299 -1.77 18.20 -12.67
N PHE A 300 -2.09 17.35 -11.70
CA PHE A 300 -2.14 15.90 -11.91
C PHE A 300 -3.48 15.40 -12.47
N GLU A 301 -4.36 16.28 -12.97
CA GLU A 301 -5.58 15.92 -13.71
C GLU A 301 -5.33 15.12 -15.01
N LYS A 302 -4.07 14.83 -15.37
CA LYS A 302 -3.77 13.85 -16.42
C LYS A 302 -4.15 12.44 -15.95
N LYS A 303 -5.11 11.87 -16.66
CA LYS A 303 -5.51 10.44 -16.74
C LYS A 303 -4.48 9.48 -16.14
N TYR A 304 -4.57 9.23 -14.84
CA TYR A 304 -3.72 8.26 -14.15
C TYR A 304 -3.89 6.88 -14.79
N ILE A 305 -2.78 6.22 -15.09
CA ILE A 305 -2.82 4.81 -15.45
C ILE A 305 -2.89 4.02 -14.14
N ARG A 306 -4.02 3.34 -13.91
CA ARG A 306 -4.26 2.57 -12.68
C ARG A 306 -3.76 1.14 -12.84
N LEU A 307 -2.65 0.80 -12.21
CA LEU A 307 -2.06 -0.55 -12.28
C LEU A 307 -2.48 -1.42 -11.10
N LEU A 308 -2.46 -0.88 -9.87
CA LEU A 308 -2.69 -1.67 -8.67
C LEU A 308 -4.16 -1.87 -8.33
N ASP A 309 -5.02 -0.88 -8.57
CA ASP A 309 -6.46 -0.99 -8.31
C ASP A 309 -7.22 -0.04 -9.26
N ALA A 310 -8.31 -0.52 -9.85
CA ALA A 310 -9.12 0.29 -10.75
C ALA A 310 -9.84 1.46 -10.05
N ASN A 311 -10.01 1.40 -8.73
CA ASN A 311 -10.83 2.33 -7.95
C ASN A 311 -10.04 3.21 -6.98
N GLU A 312 -8.74 2.98 -6.82
CA GLU A 312 -7.87 3.76 -5.95
C GLU A 312 -6.83 4.50 -6.79
N ASP A 313 -6.56 5.76 -6.45
CA ASP A 313 -5.46 6.50 -7.08
C ASP A 313 -4.14 6.16 -6.36
N ASP A 314 -3.11 5.89 -7.16
CA ASP A 314 -1.76 5.63 -6.68
C ASP A 314 -0.73 6.50 -7.41
N ILE A 315 0.43 6.68 -6.77
CA ILE A 315 1.49 7.54 -7.27
C ILE A 315 2.45 6.83 -8.25
N LEU A 316 2.31 5.51 -8.44
CA LEU A 316 3.34 4.71 -9.09
C LEU A 316 3.53 5.09 -10.56
N SER A 317 2.47 5.55 -11.24
CA SER A 317 2.55 6.04 -12.62
C SER A 317 3.44 7.28 -12.74
N ILE A 318 3.32 8.24 -11.82
CA ILE A 318 4.18 9.44 -11.77
C ILE A 318 5.63 9.07 -11.46
N LEU A 319 5.82 8.14 -10.51
CA LEU A 319 7.16 7.67 -10.15
C LEU A 319 7.82 6.87 -11.27
N ALA A 320 7.05 6.25 -12.16
CA ALA A 320 7.54 5.54 -13.35
C ALA A 320 8.12 6.47 -14.42
N GLU A 321 7.70 7.74 -14.45
CA GLU A 321 8.20 8.75 -15.40
C GLU A 321 9.56 9.31 -15.03
N GLN A 322 10.02 9.04 -13.80
CA GLN A 322 11.29 9.56 -13.28
C GLN A 322 12.50 8.76 -13.78
N GLU A 323 13.68 9.39 -13.71
CA GLU A 323 14.96 8.72 -13.96
C GLU A 323 15.36 7.79 -12.79
N ASN A 324 16.27 6.85 -13.05
CA ASN A 324 16.75 5.86 -12.08
C ASN A 324 17.75 6.44 -11.05
N PHE A 325 17.36 7.50 -10.34
CA PHE A 325 18.16 8.10 -9.27
C PHE A 325 17.66 7.73 -7.87
N PHE A 326 16.64 6.89 -7.77
CA PHE A 326 16.07 6.37 -6.52
C PHE A 326 15.39 5.02 -6.75
N ASN A 327 15.15 4.32 -5.65
CA ASN A 327 14.37 3.10 -5.60
C ASN A 327 13.05 3.35 -4.86
N ASN A 328 11.99 2.71 -5.32
CA ASN A 328 10.70 2.65 -4.64
C ASN A 328 10.64 1.37 -3.81
N ASN A 329 10.54 1.50 -2.49
CA ASN A 329 10.23 0.34 -1.65
C ASN A 329 8.75 0.36 -1.29
N LEU A 330 8.05 -0.77 -1.42
CA LEU A 330 6.64 -0.89 -1.05
C LEU A 330 6.52 -1.66 0.26
N LEU A 331 6.00 -1.01 1.30
CA LEU A 331 5.74 -1.64 2.59
C LEU A 331 4.23 -1.87 2.74
N ILE A 332 3.79 -3.11 2.52
CA ILE A 332 2.39 -3.53 2.63
C ILE A 332 2.15 -4.00 4.05
N TYR A 333 1.11 -3.47 4.71
CA TYR A 333 0.89 -3.67 6.13
C TYR A 333 -0.59 -3.81 6.49
N GLU A 334 -0.83 -4.40 7.65
CA GLU A 334 -2.12 -4.43 8.34
C GLU A 334 -1.95 -3.68 9.66
N LYS A 335 -2.85 -2.73 9.94
CA LYS A 335 -2.88 -2.00 11.21
C LYS A 335 -4.20 -2.29 11.91
N ASP A 336 -4.13 -2.81 13.12
CA ASP A 336 -5.25 -2.92 14.05
C ASP A 336 -4.96 -2.05 15.30
N ASN A 337 -5.94 -1.89 16.19
CA ASN A 337 -5.81 -1.08 17.41
C ASN A 337 -4.65 -1.52 18.31
N SER A 338 -4.19 -2.77 18.21
CA SER A 338 -3.16 -3.37 19.06
C SER A 338 -1.82 -3.63 18.36
N ALA A 339 -1.72 -3.56 17.03
CA ALA A 339 -0.50 -3.95 16.32
C ALA A 339 -0.36 -3.37 14.91
N PHE A 340 0.88 -3.10 14.51
CA PHE A 340 1.29 -2.83 13.13
C PHE A 340 2.01 -4.07 12.58
N ARG A 341 1.37 -4.81 11.67
CA ARG A 341 1.91 -6.02 11.07
C ARG A 341 2.37 -5.75 9.63
N ILE A 342 3.63 -6.01 9.35
CA ILE A 342 4.15 -6.00 7.97
C ILE A 342 3.70 -7.30 7.29
N LEU A 343 3.00 -7.17 6.16
CA LEU A 343 2.55 -8.31 5.35
C LEU A 343 3.57 -8.66 4.26
N LEU A 344 4.15 -7.64 3.62
CA LEU A 344 5.16 -7.79 2.59
C LEU A 344 5.98 -6.50 2.47
N TYR A 345 7.29 -6.63 2.32
CA TYR A 345 8.18 -5.52 1.98
C TYR A 345 8.89 -5.83 0.66
N ILE A 346 8.61 -5.02 -0.35
CA ILE A 346 9.22 -5.14 -1.68
C ILE A 346 10.28 -4.05 -1.80
N GLU A 347 11.54 -4.47 -1.97
CA GLU A 347 12.68 -3.56 -1.99
C GLU A 347 13.18 -3.29 -3.41
N ASP A 348 13.82 -2.13 -3.57
CA ASP A 348 14.66 -1.75 -4.71
C ASP A 348 13.94 -1.72 -6.08
N ILE A 349 12.69 -1.24 -6.13
CA ILE A 349 11.94 -1.09 -7.39
C ILE A 349 12.34 0.22 -8.09
N LEU A 350 13.13 0.11 -9.15
CA LEU A 350 13.53 1.27 -9.96
C LEU A 350 12.34 1.90 -10.72
N PRO A 351 12.35 3.23 -10.94
CA PRO A 351 11.43 3.92 -11.85
C PRO A 351 11.32 3.23 -13.23
N SER A 352 12.44 2.81 -13.82
CA SER A 352 12.42 2.08 -15.09
C SER A 352 11.70 0.73 -15.01
N ARG A 353 11.68 0.08 -13.83
CA ARG A 353 10.90 -1.15 -13.63
C ARG A 353 9.42 -0.83 -13.64
N LEU A 354 8.99 0.19 -12.89
CA LEU A 354 7.60 0.66 -12.92
C LEU A 354 7.18 1.03 -14.35
N LYS A 355 8.02 1.77 -15.08
CA LYS A 355 7.77 2.13 -16.48
C LYS A 355 7.50 0.92 -17.37
N LYS A 356 8.29 -0.16 -17.23
CA LYS A 356 8.05 -1.41 -17.96
C LYS A 356 6.71 -2.06 -17.60
N LEU A 357 6.30 -2.02 -16.33
CA LEU A 357 5.00 -2.54 -15.89
C LEU A 357 3.84 -1.76 -16.53
N PHE A 358 3.93 -0.42 -16.53
CA PHE A 358 2.90 0.43 -17.16
C PHE A 358 2.87 0.27 -18.69
N GLN A 359 4.03 0.20 -19.35
CA GLN A 359 4.10 -0.05 -20.79
C GLN A 359 3.50 -1.41 -21.19
N ALA A 360 3.76 -2.46 -20.41
CA ALA A 360 3.12 -3.76 -20.62
C ALA A 360 1.60 -3.65 -20.46
N LYS A 361 1.11 -2.97 -19.41
CA LYS A 361 -0.33 -2.73 -19.22
C LYS A 361 -0.93 -2.03 -20.43
N GLU A 362 -0.34 -0.93 -20.89
CA GLU A 362 -0.85 -0.17 -22.05
C GLU A 362 -0.93 -1.02 -23.33
N LYS A 363 0.04 -1.89 -23.57
CA LYS A 363 0.00 -2.83 -24.70
C LYS A 363 -1.16 -3.81 -24.56
N VAL A 364 -1.33 -4.39 -23.37
CA VAL A 364 -2.40 -5.34 -23.11
C VAL A 364 -3.78 -4.70 -23.24
N ASP A 365 -3.95 -3.47 -22.74
CA ASP A 365 -5.22 -2.76 -22.75
C ASP A 365 -5.71 -2.39 -24.16
N LYS A 366 -4.79 -2.25 -25.12
CA LYS A 366 -5.10 -1.93 -26.52
C LYS A 366 -5.54 -3.13 -27.35
N ILE A 367 -5.37 -4.35 -26.84
CA ILE A 367 -5.75 -5.56 -27.56
C ILE A 367 -7.28 -5.59 -27.73
N GLY A 368 -7.74 -5.71 -28.99
CA GLY A 368 -9.15 -5.55 -29.38
C GLY A 368 -10.15 -6.36 -28.53
N ILE A 369 -9.83 -7.62 -28.22
CA ILE A 369 -10.72 -8.48 -27.41
C ILE A 369 -10.98 -7.95 -25.99
N PHE A 370 -10.12 -7.08 -25.47
CA PHE A 370 -10.26 -6.45 -24.14
C PHE A 370 -10.83 -5.05 -24.26
N SER A 371 -10.30 -4.23 -25.17
CA SER A 371 -10.73 -2.85 -25.37
C SER A 371 -12.20 -2.76 -25.82
N GLU A 372 -12.71 -3.76 -26.53
CA GLU A 372 -14.10 -3.79 -27.01
C GLU A 372 -15.06 -4.52 -26.06
N TYR A 373 -14.54 -5.19 -25.03
CA TYR A 373 -15.39 -5.77 -23.99
C TYR A 373 -15.82 -4.66 -23.02
N ILE A 374 -17.07 -4.23 -23.15
CA ILE A 374 -17.65 -3.18 -22.31
C ILE A 374 -18.27 -3.78 -21.05
N LEU A 375 -17.76 -3.35 -19.90
CA LEU A 375 -18.29 -3.65 -18.56
C LEU A 375 -19.66 -3.01 -18.36
N LYS A 376 -20.42 -3.46 -17.36
CA LYS A 376 -21.73 -2.87 -17.02
C LYS A 376 -21.68 -1.35 -16.75
N GLU A 377 -20.51 -0.86 -16.34
CA GLU A 377 -20.25 0.55 -16.03
C GLU A 377 -19.87 1.38 -17.28
N GLY A 378 -19.91 0.79 -18.48
CA GLY A 378 -19.65 1.48 -19.75
C GLY A 378 -18.16 1.65 -20.10
N LYS A 379 -17.25 1.09 -19.30
CA LYS A 379 -15.79 1.11 -19.53
C LYS A 379 -15.31 -0.18 -20.18
N SER A 380 -14.25 -0.09 -20.97
CA SER A 380 -13.53 -1.26 -21.50
C SER A 380 -12.83 -2.04 -20.39
N LEU A 381 -12.58 -3.33 -20.63
CA LEU A 381 -11.79 -4.15 -19.72
C LEU A 381 -10.31 -3.76 -19.79
N GLU A 382 -9.79 -3.20 -18.71
CA GLU A 382 -8.39 -2.83 -18.56
C GLU A 382 -7.68 -3.73 -17.54
N PHE A 383 -6.40 -4.00 -17.78
CA PHE A 383 -5.54 -4.79 -16.92
C PHE A 383 -5.23 -4.01 -15.65
N ASN A 384 -5.39 -4.65 -14.50
CA ASN A 384 -4.88 -4.17 -13.22
C ASN A 384 -4.62 -5.38 -12.32
N PHE A 385 -4.15 -5.16 -11.09
CA PHE A 385 -3.91 -6.28 -10.18
C PHE A 385 -5.21 -6.97 -9.72
N GLY A 386 -6.38 -6.44 -10.10
CA GLY A 386 -7.67 -7.10 -9.99
C GLY A 386 -7.78 -8.35 -10.84
N ASN A 387 -7.00 -8.46 -11.91
CA ASN A 387 -6.83 -9.69 -12.68
C ASN A 387 -6.21 -10.80 -11.84
N ILE A 388 -5.35 -10.46 -10.86
CA ILE A 388 -4.79 -11.42 -9.90
C ILE A 388 -5.81 -11.64 -8.78
N PHE A 389 -6.34 -10.56 -8.21
CA PHE A 389 -7.28 -10.60 -7.08
C PHE A 389 -8.54 -11.43 -7.37
N SER A 390 -9.02 -11.44 -8.63
CA SER A 390 -10.19 -12.23 -9.04
C SER A 390 -10.03 -13.73 -8.80
N PHE A 391 -8.79 -14.23 -8.83
CA PHE A 391 -8.45 -15.64 -8.62
C PHE A 391 -7.81 -15.91 -7.25
N PHE A 392 -7.15 -14.90 -6.68
CA PHE A 392 -6.47 -14.95 -5.39
C PHE A 392 -6.95 -13.80 -4.47
N PRO A 393 -8.22 -13.78 -4.02
CA PRO A 393 -8.75 -12.65 -3.25
C PRO A 393 -8.24 -12.62 -1.81
N ASN A 394 -8.33 -11.44 -1.18
CA ASN A 394 -8.14 -11.28 0.26
C ASN A 394 -9.48 -11.47 1.01
N PRO A 395 -9.63 -12.46 1.90
CA PRO A 395 -10.85 -12.66 2.70
C PRO A 395 -11.32 -11.44 3.47
N LYS A 396 -10.36 -10.70 4.04
CA LYS A 396 -10.61 -9.66 5.03
C LYS A 396 -10.79 -8.28 4.39
N GLY A 397 -10.44 -8.15 3.11
CA GLY A 397 -10.52 -6.90 2.37
C GLY A 397 -11.93 -6.67 1.82
N LYS A 398 -12.64 -5.64 2.32
CA LYS A 398 -13.77 -5.04 1.59
C LYS A 398 -13.26 -4.18 0.42
N GLY A 399 -12.48 -4.76 -0.49
CA GLY A 399 -12.16 -4.09 -1.75
C GLY A 399 -13.46 -3.93 -2.54
N LYS A 400 -13.76 -2.73 -3.06
CA LYS A 400 -14.84 -2.57 -4.03
C LYS A 400 -14.44 -3.36 -5.27
N MET A 401 -15.02 -4.54 -5.42
CA MET A 401 -14.90 -5.29 -6.66
C MET A 401 -15.72 -4.57 -7.74
N GLU A 402 -15.30 -4.64 -8.99
CA GLU A 402 -16.10 -4.16 -10.14
C GLU A 402 -17.52 -4.75 -10.05
N SER A 403 -18.54 -4.04 -10.54
CA SER A 403 -19.95 -4.45 -10.41
C SER A 403 -20.22 -5.87 -10.93
N ASP A 404 -19.44 -6.33 -11.91
CA ASP A 404 -19.47 -7.69 -12.48
C ASP A 404 -18.95 -8.80 -11.54
N LEU A 405 -18.34 -8.44 -10.41
CA LEU A 405 -17.81 -9.32 -9.37
C LEU A 405 -18.61 -9.29 -8.05
N SER A 406 -19.72 -8.52 -7.98
CA SER A 406 -20.54 -8.32 -6.77
C SER A 406 -21.13 -9.60 -6.15
N SER A 407 -21.03 -10.74 -6.82
CA SER A 407 -21.49 -12.07 -6.35
C SER A 407 -20.37 -13.00 -5.88
N ILE A 408 -19.15 -12.49 -5.66
CA ILE A 408 -18.09 -13.30 -5.08
C ILE A 408 -18.33 -13.48 -3.59
N ASP A 409 -18.73 -14.71 -3.26
CA ASP A 409 -18.59 -15.24 -1.91
C ASP A 409 -17.09 -15.22 -1.51
N ASN A 410 -16.77 -14.33 -0.56
CA ASN A 410 -15.46 -14.12 0.06
C ASN A 410 -15.27 -14.98 1.33
N THR A 411 -16.14 -15.96 1.59
CA THR A 411 -15.94 -16.90 2.70
C THR A 411 -14.70 -17.76 2.40
N VAL A 412 -13.57 -17.38 2.98
CA VAL A 412 -12.30 -18.03 2.69
C VAL A 412 -12.22 -19.39 3.35
N GLN A 413 -11.95 -20.39 2.52
CA GLN A 413 -11.28 -21.60 2.92
C GLN A 413 -9.85 -21.52 2.44
N ALA A 414 -8.89 -21.87 3.29
CA ALA A 414 -7.53 -22.13 2.85
C ALA A 414 -7.55 -23.18 1.72
N VAL A 415 -6.72 -23.00 0.70
CA VAL A 415 -6.76 -23.86 -0.49
C VAL A 415 -5.39 -24.39 -0.80
N LYS A 416 -5.30 -25.71 -0.93
CA LYS A 416 -4.05 -26.41 -1.25
C LYS A 416 -3.80 -26.36 -2.75
N TYR A 417 -2.66 -25.78 -3.13
CA TYR A 417 -2.12 -25.96 -4.47
C TYR A 417 -1.40 -27.32 -4.56
N PRO A 418 -1.76 -28.22 -5.48
CA PRO A 418 -1.11 -29.52 -5.60
C PRO A 418 0.25 -29.39 -6.31
N SER A 419 1.34 -29.20 -5.55
CA SER A 419 2.70 -29.17 -6.09
C SER A 419 3.40 -30.54 -5.98
N LYS A 420 4.12 -30.97 -7.02
CA LYS A 420 4.99 -32.15 -6.96
C LYS A 420 6.38 -31.72 -6.47
N GLY A 421 6.74 -32.01 -5.21
CA GLY A 421 8.14 -32.02 -4.77
C GLY A 421 8.55 -31.11 -3.60
N LYS A 422 7.65 -30.28 -3.07
CA LYS A 422 7.81 -29.65 -1.74
C LYS A 422 6.48 -29.84 -1.02
N GLY A 423 6.50 -30.20 0.27
CA GLY A 423 5.30 -30.57 1.03
C GLY A 423 4.12 -29.64 0.74
N ASN A 424 2.90 -30.19 0.70
CA ASN A 424 1.67 -29.44 0.41
C ASN A 424 1.50 -28.32 1.46
N ILE A 425 1.87 -27.07 1.12
CA ILE A 425 1.73 -25.93 2.03
C ILE A 425 0.31 -25.37 1.88
N GLU A 426 -0.44 -25.38 2.97
CA GLU A 426 -1.73 -24.73 3.08
C GLU A 426 -1.50 -23.22 3.30
N GLN A 427 -1.89 -22.39 2.35
CA GLN A 427 -1.76 -20.92 2.41
C GLN A 427 -3.10 -20.25 2.08
N ASP A 428 -3.34 -19.10 2.70
CA ASP A 428 -4.48 -18.23 2.37
C ASP A 428 -4.26 -17.60 0.97
N LEU A 429 -5.35 -17.42 0.23
CA LEU A 429 -5.36 -16.80 -1.10
C LEU A 429 -4.76 -15.39 -1.09
N SER A 430 -4.91 -14.67 0.04
CA SER A 430 -4.25 -13.37 0.26
C SER A 430 -2.73 -13.44 0.17
N THR A 431 -2.13 -14.55 0.62
CA THR A 431 -0.68 -14.76 0.58
C THR A 431 -0.21 -14.97 -0.85
N TYR A 432 -0.94 -15.77 -1.63
CA TYR A 432 -0.64 -15.97 -3.05
C TYR A 432 -0.75 -14.66 -3.85
N PHE A 433 -1.75 -13.82 -3.57
CA PHE A 433 -1.88 -12.51 -4.20
C PHE A 433 -0.65 -11.62 -3.95
N LEU A 434 -0.21 -11.52 -2.69
CA LEU A 434 0.98 -10.76 -2.33
C LEU A 434 2.26 -11.38 -2.91
N GLU A 435 2.35 -12.71 -3.00
CA GLU A 435 3.50 -13.38 -3.61
C GLU A 435 3.58 -13.10 -5.12
N ILE A 436 2.47 -13.21 -5.86
CA ILE A 436 2.41 -12.88 -7.28
C ILE A 436 2.76 -11.40 -7.48
N THR A 437 2.19 -10.51 -6.67
CA THR A 437 2.48 -9.07 -6.66
C THR A 437 3.98 -8.81 -6.46
N ASN A 438 4.61 -9.46 -5.47
CA ASN A 438 6.05 -9.39 -5.23
C ASN A 438 6.85 -9.82 -6.45
N LYS A 439 6.50 -10.96 -7.05
CA LYS A 439 7.19 -11.50 -8.23
C LYS A 439 7.08 -10.55 -9.43
N ILE A 440 5.93 -9.92 -9.64
CA ILE A 440 5.74 -8.90 -10.67
C ILE A 440 6.66 -7.70 -10.42
N PHE A 441 6.69 -7.12 -9.22
CA PHE A 441 7.58 -5.97 -8.97
C PHE A 441 9.07 -6.33 -9.05
N THR A 442 9.46 -7.47 -8.50
CA THR A 442 10.87 -7.92 -8.40
C THR A 442 11.40 -8.67 -9.63
N ASN A 443 10.60 -8.74 -10.71
CA ASN A 443 10.97 -9.40 -11.96
C ASN A 443 11.34 -10.89 -11.78
N LYS A 444 10.58 -11.60 -10.93
CA LYS A 444 10.75 -13.03 -10.68
C LYS A 444 9.71 -13.83 -11.43
N LYS A 445 10.12 -15.03 -11.84
CA LYS A 445 9.26 -15.98 -12.56
C LYS A 445 8.11 -16.51 -11.68
N ILE A 446 6.95 -16.71 -12.30
CA ILE A 446 5.72 -17.23 -11.71
C ILE A 446 5.36 -18.50 -12.46
N ASP A 447 5.13 -19.59 -11.73
CA ASP A 447 4.79 -20.87 -12.33
C ASP A 447 3.45 -20.80 -13.09
N TYR A 448 3.49 -21.16 -14.37
CA TYR A 448 2.31 -21.14 -15.23
C TYR A 448 1.24 -22.11 -14.75
N SER A 449 1.61 -23.32 -14.31
CA SER A 449 0.64 -24.33 -13.86
C SER A 449 -0.11 -23.87 -12.59
N PHE A 450 0.57 -23.14 -11.70
CA PHE A 450 -0.03 -22.52 -10.53
C PHE A 450 -1.08 -21.46 -10.90
N LEU A 451 -0.77 -20.59 -11.85
CA LEU A 451 -1.73 -19.61 -12.35
C LEU A 451 -2.94 -20.29 -13.01
N MET A 452 -2.69 -21.30 -13.86
CA MET A 452 -3.75 -22.06 -14.52
C MET A 452 -4.71 -22.69 -13.53
N TRP A 453 -4.19 -23.33 -12.49
CA TRP A 453 -5.00 -23.88 -11.40
C TRP A 453 -5.89 -22.83 -10.75
N GLY A 454 -5.32 -21.68 -10.36
CA GLY A 454 -6.07 -20.61 -9.70
C GLY A 454 -7.18 -20.03 -10.59
N ILE A 455 -6.86 -19.78 -11.86
CA ILE A 455 -7.79 -19.28 -12.87
C ILE A 455 -8.95 -20.26 -13.08
N ILE A 456 -8.64 -21.52 -13.40
CA ILE A 456 -9.65 -22.52 -13.73
C ILE A 456 -10.48 -22.92 -12.53
N LYS A 457 -9.90 -22.96 -11.32
CA LYS A 457 -10.67 -23.22 -10.10
C LYS A 457 -11.84 -22.26 -9.96
N LYS A 458 -11.62 -20.97 -10.21
CA LYS A 458 -12.67 -19.95 -10.13
C LYS A 458 -13.66 -20.06 -11.29
N ILE A 459 -13.17 -20.23 -12.52
CA ILE A 459 -14.03 -20.38 -13.70
C ILE A 459 -14.94 -21.60 -13.58
N ARG A 460 -14.44 -22.74 -13.07
CA ARG A 460 -15.25 -23.95 -12.82
C ARG A 460 -16.39 -23.70 -11.84
N ARG A 461 -16.15 -22.93 -10.78
CA ARG A 461 -17.17 -22.57 -9.80
C ARG A 461 -18.30 -21.77 -10.46
N ASP A 462 -17.95 -20.76 -11.24
CA ASP A 462 -18.95 -19.94 -11.94
C ASP A 462 -19.60 -20.71 -13.10
N PHE A 463 -18.91 -21.68 -13.71
CA PHE A 463 -19.48 -22.55 -14.72
C PHE A 463 -20.54 -23.52 -14.17
N GLN A 464 -20.40 -23.95 -12.91
CA GLN A 464 -21.39 -24.83 -12.26
C GLN A 464 -22.68 -24.10 -11.89
N ASP A 465 -22.63 -22.78 -11.76
CA ASP A 465 -23.79 -21.92 -11.53
C ASP A 465 -24.31 -21.38 -12.88
N GLU A 466 -25.42 -21.94 -13.38
CA GLU A 466 -25.97 -21.57 -14.69
C GLU A 466 -26.44 -20.11 -14.77
N THR A 467 -26.58 -19.42 -13.63
CA THR A 467 -26.93 -17.99 -13.59
C THR A 467 -25.73 -17.07 -13.85
N LYS A 468 -24.51 -17.61 -13.83
CA LYS A 468 -23.27 -16.84 -13.96
C LYS A 468 -22.61 -17.04 -15.33
N SER A 469 -22.10 -15.95 -15.88
CA SER A 469 -21.26 -15.98 -17.08
C SER A 469 -19.81 -16.21 -16.71
N THR A 470 -19.13 -17.11 -17.42
CA THR A 470 -17.68 -17.32 -17.26
C THR A 470 -16.84 -16.35 -18.09
N LYS A 471 -17.45 -15.55 -18.97
CA LYS A 471 -16.76 -14.70 -19.94
C LYS A 471 -15.82 -13.70 -19.28
N TYR A 472 -16.31 -12.96 -18.28
CA TYR A 472 -15.54 -11.95 -17.58
C TYR A 472 -14.28 -12.53 -16.93
N LEU A 473 -14.42 -13.60 -16.14
CA LEU A 473 -13.28 -14.27 -15.50
C LEU A 473 -12.32 -14.88 -16.53
N THR A 474 -12.84 -15.45 -17.61
CA THR A 474 -12.00 -16.01 -18.67
C THR A 474 -11.14 -14.92 -19.32
N LEU A 475 -11.73 -13.75 -19.62
CA LEU A 475 -10.99 -12.61 -20.16
C LEU A 475 -9.97 -12.05 -19.16
N LYS A 476 -10.32 -11.91 -17.88
CA LYS A 476 -9.35 -11.47 -16.85
C LYS A 476 -8.17 -12.42 -16.71
N GLY A 477 -8.43 -13.73 -16.75
CA GLY A 477 -7.39 -14.77 -16.74
C GLY A 477 -6.50 -14.68 -17.97
N PHE A 478 -7.09 -14.49 -19.15
CA PHE A 478 -6.32 -14.35 -20.38
C PHE A 478 -5.46 -13.08 -20.39
N GLN A 479 -6.03 -11.95 -19.98
CA GLN A 479 -5.32 -10.67 -19.86
C GLN A 479 -4.15 -10.76 -18.86
N LEU A 480 -4.33 -11.49 -17.74
CA LEU A 480 -3.24 -11.77 -16.78
C LEU A 480 -2.10 -12.55 -17.43
N LEU A 481 -2.41 -13.65 -18.14
CA LEU A 481 -1.40 -14.47 -18.79
C LEU A 481 -0.63 -13.69 -19.86
N ILE A 482 -1.34 -12.86 -20.64
CA ILE A 482 -0.74 -11.98 -21.65
C ILE A 482 0.19 -10.96 -21.00
N TYR A 483 -0.27 -10.27 -19.96
CA TYR A 483 0.55 -9.28 -19.25
C TYR A 483 1.82 -9.90 -18.66
N LEU A 484 1.72 -11.09 -18.06
CA LEU A 484 2.87 -11.80 -17.52
C LEU A 484 3.80 -12.32 -18.62
N ASN A 485 3.28 -12.69 -19.79
CA ASN A 485 4.10 -13.09 -20.93
C ASN A 485 4.87 -11.90 -21.52
N GLU A 486 4.21 -10.74 -21.68
CA GLU A 486 4.82 -9.49 -22.14
C GLU A 486 5.97 -9.03 -21.22
N LEU A 487 5.83 -9.28 -19.91
CA LEU A 487 6.90 -9.01 -18.93
C LEU A 487 7.93 -10.15 -18.81
N GLU A 488 7.77 -11.24 -19.56
CA GLU A 488 8.58 -12.45 -19.49
C GLU A 488 8.63 -13.05 -18.07
N LEU A 489 7.52 -13.02 -17.35
CA LEU A 489 7.43 -13.50 -15.96
C LEU A 489 6.85 -14.92 -15.84
N LEU A 490 6.36 -15.53 -16.91
CA LEU A 490 5.90 -16.92 -16.85
C LEU A 490 7.07 -17.90 -16.80
N ASP A 491 7.00 -18.85 -15.88
CA ASP A 491 7.86 -20.04 -15.80
C ASP A 491 7.14 -21.27 -16.34
N ASN A 492 7.89 -22.26 -16.84
CA ASN A 492 7.35 -23.50 -17.41
C ASN A 492 6.30 -23.28 -18.51
N PHE A 493 6.26 -22.07 -19.09
CA PHE A 493 5.41 -21.72 -20.21
C PHE A 493 6.21 -21.89 -21.50
N ASN A 494 5.72 -22.77 -22.38
CA ASN A 494 6.41 -23.08 -23.64
C ASN A 494 6.06 -22.09 -24.78
N GLY A 495 5.54 -20.90 -24.49
CA GLY A 495 5.20 -19.87 -25.49
C GLY A 495 6.39 -18.99 -25.87
N GLY A 496 6.37 -18.40 -27.08
CA GLY A 496 7.39 -17.47 -27.58
C GLY A 496 7.22 -16.03 -27.07
N LYS A 497 7.75 -15.03 -27.82
CA LYS A 497 7.75 -13.59 -27.47
C LYS A 497 6.98 -12.68 -28.45
N ASN A 498 6.07 -13.19 -29.28
CA ASN A 498 5.44 -12.39 -30.34
C ASN A 498 3.92 -12.24 -30.20
N MET A 499 3.48 -11.00 -29.98
CA MET A 499 2.12 -10.54 -30.26
C MET A 499 2.15 -9.53 -31.41
N ASN A 500 1.32 -9.75 -32.43
CA ASN A 500 0.91 -8.67 -33.32
C ASN A 500 -0.32 -8.00 -32.69
N GLU A 501 -0.55 -6.70 -32.91
CA GLU A 501 -1.64 -5.94 -32.26
C GLU A 501 -2.70 -5.47 -33.29
N LYS A 502 -2.41 -5.62 -34.60
CA LYS A 502 -3.18 -4.95 -35.66
C LYS A 502 -4.27 -5.81 -36.29
N SER A 503 -4.35 -7.11 -35.96
CA SER A 503 -5.15 -8.02 -36.79
C SER A 503 -6.55 -8.30 -36.22
N ILE A 504 -6.72 -8.23 -34.89
CA ILE A 504 -8.01 -8.59 -34.25
C ILE A 504 -9.09 -7.52 -34.41
N THR A 505 -8.74 -6.24 -34.47
CA THR A 505 -9.73 -5.15 -34.63
C THR A 505 -10.57 -5.36 -35.91
N ASN A 506 -9.96 -5.92 -36.96
CA ASN A 506 -10.67 -6.26 -38.20
C ASN A 506 -11.71 -7.38 -38.01
N LEU A 507 -11.47 -8.33 -37.09
CA LEU A 507 -12.44 -9.39 -36.78
C LEU A 507 -13.66 -8.85 -36.05
N LEU A 508 -13.44 -7.84 -35.21
CA LEU A 508 -14.47 -7.26 -34.37
C LEU A 508 -15.34 -6.24 -35.13
N GLN A 509 -14.80 -5.58 -36.16
CA GLN A 509 -15.51 -4.62 -37.01
C GLN A 509 -16.43 -5.25 -38.08
N GLY A 510 -16.82 -6.53 -37.94
CA GLY A 510 -17.84 -7.14 -38.82
C GLY A 510 -17.41 -7.32 -40.27
N THR A 511 -16.13 -7.58 -40.52
CA THR A 511 -15.62 -7.87 -41.88
C THR A 511 -16.20 -9.19 -42.42
N ASN A 512 -16.50 -9.23 -43.73
CA ASN A 512 -16.99 -10.41 -44.47
C ASN A 512 -15.90 -11.50 -44.68
N LEU A 513 -14.97 -11.65 -43.73
CA LEU A 513 -13.89 -12.63 -43.80
C LEU A 513 -14.44 -14.06 -43.70
N GLN A 514 -13.81 -14.99 -44.42
CA GLN A 514 -14.14 -16.41 -44.30
C GLN A 514 -13.69 -16.96 -42.93
N LEU A 515 -14.35 -18.01 -42.44
CA LEU A 515 -14.06 -18.61 -41.12
C LEU A 515 -12.56 -18.94 -40.94
N GLU A 516 -11.91 -19.51 -41.95
CA GLU A 516 -10.49 -19.85 -41.89
C GLU A 516 -9.60 -18.60 -41.74
N GLU A 517 -9.93 -17.49 -42.40
CA GLU A 517 -9.22 -16.22 -42.23
C GLU A 517 -9.41 -15.65 -40.83
N LYS A 518 -10.61 -15.76 -40.25
CA LYS A 518 -10.90 -15.33 -38.88
C LYS A 518 -10.06 -16.12 -37.86
N VAL A 519 -10.04 -17.45 -38.01
CA VAL A 519 -9.25 -18.36 -37.16
C VAL A 519 -7.75 -18.08 -37.28
N ASN A 520 -7.24 -17.96 -38.51
CA ASN A 520 -5.82 -17.68 -38.74
C ASN A 520 -5.39 -16.32 -38.19
N THR A 521 -6.28 -15.31 -38.29
CA THR A 521 -6.04 -13.98 -37.73
C THR A 521 -5.89 -14.04 -36.21
N LEU A 522 -6.80 -14.73 -35.50
CA LEU A 522 -6.70 -14.87 -34.04
C LEU A 522 -5.42 -15.61 -33.62
N PHE A 523 -5.12 -16.74 -34.26
CA PHE A 523 -3.96 -17.56 -33.90
C PHE A 523 -2.63 -16.87 -34.22
N LYS A 524 -2.59 -16.03 -35.25
CA LYS A 524 -1.41 -15.21 -35.56
C LYS A 524 -1.20 -14.10 -34.53
N GLU A 525 -2.28 -13.48 -34.06
CA GLU A 525 -2.21 -12.43 -33.04
C GLU A 525 -1.63 -12.98 -31.72
N PHE A 526 -2.17 -14.11 -31.26
CA PHE A 526 -1.79 -14.77 -30.01
C PHE A 526 -0.90 -15.98 -30.25
N SER A 527 0.12 -15.84 -31.11
CA SER A 527 0.94 -16.97 -31.57
C SER A 527 1.64 -17.73 -30.44
N ASP A 528 2.07 -17.02 -29.39
CA ASP A 528 2.70 -17.63 -28.21
C ASP A 528 1.72 -18.50 -27.42
N PHE A 529 0.45 -18.09 -27.38
CA PHE A 529 -0.61 -18.82 -26.69
C PHE A 529 -1.06 -20.00 -27.55
N PHE A 530 -1.33 -19.81 -28.85
CA PHE A 530 -1.73 -20.85 -29.80
C PHE A 530 -0.54 -21.49 -30.55
N ASN A 531 0.55 -21.73 -29.83
CA ASN A 531 1.81 -22.24 -30.37
C ASN A 531 1.82 -23.75 -30.69
N LYS A 532 0.77 -24.47 -30.30
CA LYS A 532 0.60 -25.91 -30.55
C LYS A 532 -0.75 -26.17 -31.19
N ASP A 533 -0.80 -27.13 -32.10
CA ASP A 533 -2.05 -27.48 -32.78
C ASP A 533 -3.09 -28.09 -31.83
N SER A 534 -2.67 -28.76 -30.75
CA SER A 534 -3.60 -29.20 -29.70
C SER A 534 -4.38 -28.04 -29.08
N LYS A 535 -3.72 -26.91 -28.80
CA LYS A 535 -4.37 -25.71 -28.23
C LYS A 535 -5.38 -25.10 -29.18
N LYS A 536 -5.04 -25.06 -30.48
CA LYS A 536 -5.93 -24.59 -31.54
C LYS A 536 -7.17 -25.49 -31.66
N ALA A 537 -6.97 -26.82 -31.65
CA ALA A 537 -8.05 -27.79 -31.68
C ALA A 537 -9.01 -27.64 -30.49
N ILE A 538 -8.47 -27.63 -29.27
CA ILE A 538 -9.23 -27.49 -28.02
C ILE A 538 -10.05 -26.19 -28.02
N PHE A 539 -9.45 -25.08 -28.46
CA PHE A 539 -10.12 -23.80 -28.54
C PHE A 539 -11.28 -23.80 -29.54
N LEU A 540 -11.05 -24.28 -30.76
CA LEU A 540 -12.10 -24.33 -31.79
C LEU A 540 -13.24 -25.29 -31.42
N GLU A 541 -12.92 -26.39 -30.73
CA GLU A 541 -13.94 -27.29 -30.20
C GLU A 541 -14.78 -26.61 -29.11
N GLY A 542 -14.17 -25.77 -28.28
CA GLY A 542 -14.89 -24.88 -27.37
C GLY A 542 -15.84 -23.92 -28.10
N VAL A 543 -15.41 -23.34 -29.23
CA VAL A 543 -16.27 -22.50 -30.08
C VAL A 543 -17.49 -23.29 -30.58
N LEU A 544 -17.26 -24.47 -31.17
CA LEU A 544 -18.33 -25.33 -31.69
C LEU A 544 -19.30 -25.76 -30.57
N THR A 545 -18.75 -26.09 -29.40
CA THR A 545 -19.55 -26.44 -28.22
C THR A 545 -20.48 -25.29 -27.83
N GLN A 546 -19.99 -24.05 -27.81
CA GLN A 546 -20.84 -22.91 -27.48
C GLN A 546 -21.94 -22.69 -28.52
N TYR A 547 -21.68 -22.93 -29.81
CA TYR A 547 -22.72 -22.89 -30.84
C TYR A 547 -23.81 -23.93 -30.59
N LEU A 548 -23.45 -25.17 -30.24
CA LEU A 548 -24.43 -26.18 -29.84
C LEU A 548 -25.24 -25.72 -28.62
N LEU A 549 -24.60 -25.21 -27.57
CA LEU A 549 -25.31 -24.73 -26.38
C LEU A 549 -26.27 -23.58 -26.70
N ASN A 550 -25.89 -22.65 -27.58
CA ASN A 550 -26.77 -21.58 -28.03
C ASN A 550 -27.99 -22.13 -28.78
N ILE A 551 -27.80 -23.10 -29.68
CA ILE A 551 -28.91 -23.79 -30.39
C ILE A 551 -29.85 -24.46 -29.38
N GLN A 552 -29.31 -25.20 -28.41
CA GLN A 552 -30.13 -25.88 -27.39
C GLN A 552 -30.94 -24.89 -26.56
N TYR A 553 -30.32 -23.79 -26.14
CA TYR A 553 -30.99 -22.75 -25.38
C TYR A 553 -32.07 -22.06 -26.21
N ASN A 554 -31.81 -21.78 -27.48
CA ASN A 554 -32.80 -21.16 -28.37
C ASN A 554 -34.03 -22.06 -28.54
N ASP A 555 -33.83 -23.36 -28.75
CA ASP A 555 -34.92 -24.30 -29.03
C ASP A 555 -35.67 -24.78 -27.78
N ARG A 556 -34.99 -24.91 -26.64
CA ARG A 556 -35.53 -25.58 -25.44
C ARG A 556 -35.43 -24.77 -24.15
N LYS A 557 -34.85 -23.56 -24.19
CA LYS A 557 -34.52 -22.73 -23.02
C LYS A 557 -33.70 -23.47 -21.95
N ALA A 558 -32.95 -24.49 -22.37
CA ALA A 558 -32.09 -25.32 -21.52
C ALA A 558 -30.88 -25.81 -22.33
N THR A 559 -29.78 -26.12 -21.66
CA THR A 559 -28.53 -26.55 -22.31
C THR A 559 -28.07 -27.94 -21.83
N PRO A 560 -28.82 -29.02 -22.11
CA PRO A 560 -28.53 -30.36 -21.57
C PRO A 560 -27.14 -30.89 -21.94
N PHE A 561 -26.53 -30.41 -23.04
CA PHE A 561 -25.17 -30.79 -23.40
C PHE A 561 -24.11 -30.26 -22.42
N ARG A 562 -24.42 -29.20 -21.66
CA ARG A 562 -23.50 -28.62 -20.66
C ARG A 562 -23.01 -29.65 -19.64
N ILE A 563 -23.85 -30.64 -19.30
CA ILE A 563 -23.52 -31.73 -18.36
C ILE A 563 -22.35 -32.58 -18.89
N LYS A 564 -22.23 -32.75 -20.22
CA LYS A 564 -21.13 -33.52 -20.85
C LYS A 564 -19.76 -32.88 -20.65
N LEU A 565 -19.71 -31.58 -20.33
CA LEU A 565 -18.47 -30.86 -20.07
C LEU A 565 -17.89 -31.13 -18.67
N GLN A 566 -18.58 -31.92 -17.83
CA GLN A 566 -18.13 -32.34 -16.50
C GLN A 566 -17.68 -31.19 -15.59
N GLY A 567 -18.35 -30.05 -15.67
CA GLY A 567 -17.96 -28.84 -14.95
C GLY A 567 -16.56 -28.34 -15.34
N LEU A 568 -16.18 -28.49 -16.61
CA LEU A 568 -14.87 -28.18 -17.19
C LEU A 568 -13.71 -28.97 -16.57
N LYS A 569 -13.93 -30.22 -16.14
CA LYS A 569 -12.85 -31.14 -15.77
C LYS A 569 -12.41 -31.92 -17.01
N LEU A 570 -11.73 -31.25 -17.93
CA LEU A 570 -11.38 -31.79 -19.23
C LEU A 570 -9.93 -32.32 -19.25
N ASP A 571 -9.74 -33.46 -19.89
CA ASP A 571 -8.44 -34.00 -20.30
C ASP A 571 -8.45 -34.32 -21.80
N GLU A 572 -7.32 -34.75 -22.36
CA GLU A 572 -7.19 -35.07 -23.79
C GLU A 572 -8.23 -36.10 -24.27
N LYS A 573 -8.48 -37.14 -23.47
CA LYS A 573 -9.42 -38.21 -23.83
C LYS A 573 -10.85 -37.70 -23.88
N HIS A 574 -11.21 -36.85 -22.91
CA HIS A 574 -12.55 -36.24 -22.85
C HIS A 574 -12.76 -35.28 -24.01
N VAL A 575 -11.79 -34.42 -24.34
CA VAL A 575 -11.86 -33.51 -25.49
C VAL A 575 -12.03 -34.30 -26.79
N LYS A 576 -11.19 -35.30 -27.06
CA LYS A 576 -11.34 -36.16 -28.26
C LYS A 576 -12.70 -36.85 -28.36
N LYS A 577 -13.33 -37.17 -27.23
CA LYS A 577 -14.67 -37.77 -27.18
C LYS A 577 -15.79 -36.75 -27.41
N LEU A 578 -15.61 -35.49 -27.01
CA LEU A 578 -16.64 -34.47 -27.11
C LEU A 578 -16.96 -34.14 -28.57
N LEU A 579 -15.96 -34.04 -29.46
CA LEU A 579 -16.18 -33.72 -30.87
C LEU A 579 -17.28 -34.56 -31.55
N PRO A 580 -17.21 -35.90 -31.60
CA PRO A 580 -18.29 -36.70 -32.20
C PRO A 580 -19.61 -36.60 -31.44
N GLU A 581 -19.60 -36.39 -30.11
CA GLU A 581 -20.83 -36.16 -29.33
C GLU A 581 -21.50 -34.82 -29.71
N ILE A 582 -20.71 -33.77 -29.99
CA ILE A 582 -21.19 -32.46 -30.45
C ILE A 582 -21.78 -32.58 -31.87
N GLN A 583 -21.08 -33.24 -32.78
CA GLN A 583 -21.51 -33.46 -34.16
C GLN A 583 -22.86 -34.19 -34.22
N ASN A 584 -22.97 -35.32 -33.51
CA ASN A 584 -24.20 -36.09 -33.42
C ASN A 584 -25.35 -35.24 -32.88
N LYS A 585 -25.10 -34.41 -31.86
CA LYS A 585 -26.13 -33.52 -31.31
C LYS A 585 -26.54 -32.42 -32.29
N LEU A 586 -25.61 -31.83 -33.04
CA LEU A 586 -25.97 -30.85 -34.07
C LEU A 586 -26.82 -31.49 -35.19
N GLU A 587 -26.53 -32.74 -35.56
CA GLU A 587 -27.29 -33.51 -36.55
C GLU A 587 -28.68 -33.90 -36.04
N GLU A 588 -28.81 -34.33 -34.77
CA GLU A 588 -30.11 -34.59 -34.14
C GLU A 588 -31.03 -33.36 -34.14
N TYR A 589 -30.46 -32.16 -34.02
CA TYR A 589 -31.22 -30.89 -34.09
C TYR A 589 -31.45 -30.41 -35.53
N GLY A 590 -30.90 -31.09 -36.54
CA GLY A 590 -30.97 -30.69 -37.95
C GLY A 590 -30.24 -29.37 -38.23
N LYS A 591 -29.29 -28.97 -37.37
CA LYS A 591 -28.62 -27.66 -37.38
C LYS A 591 -27.10 -27.77 -37.50
N ASN A 592 -26.61 -28.83 -38.16
CA ASN A 592 -25.18 -29.01 -38.40
C ASN A 592 -24.71 -28.30 -39.70
N TYR A 593 -24.68 -26.96 -39.65
CA TYR A 593 -24.13 -26.13 -40.72
C TYR A 593 -22.67 -25.70 -40.47
N TYR A 594 -22.05 -26.17 -39.38
CA TYR A 594 -20.69 -25.80 -38.97
C TYR A 594 -19.60 -26.75 -39.52
N LYS A 595 -19.82 -27.40 -40.66
CA LYS A 595 -18.91 -28.42 -41.22
C LYS A 595 -17.48 -27.91 -41.46
N ASN A 596 -17.31 -26.63 -41.81
CA ASN A 596 -15.99 -26.02 -41.96
C ASN A 596 -15.24 -25.90 -40.62
N LEU A 597 -15.95 -25.58 -39.53
CA LEU A 597 -15.37 -25.54 -38.19
C LEU A 597 -14.98 -26.94 -37.72
N GLU A 598 -15.85 -27.93 -37.96
CA GLU A 598 -15.55 -29.35 -37.69
C GLU A 598 -14.30 -29.82 -38.43
N PHE A 599 -14.16 -29.45 -39.71
CA PHE A 599 -12.98 -29.76 -40.51
C PHE A 599 -11.71 -29.15 -39.92
N LEU A 600 -11.74 -27.87 -39.52
CA LEU A 600 -10.60 -27.20 -38.89
C LEU A 600 -10.23 -27.84 -37.55
N ILE A 601 -11.21 -28.20 -36.72
CA ILE A 601 -10.97 -28.93 -35.46
C ILE A 601 -10.29 -30.26 -35.76
N GLY A 602 -10.84 -31.05 -36.70
CA GLY A 602 -10.28 -32.34 -37.11
C GLY A 602 -8.85 -32.22 -37.64
N LYS A 603 -8.58 -31.21 -38.49
CA LYS A 603 -7.24 -30.90 -39.01
C LYS A 603 -6.24 -30.68 -37.87
N TYR A 604 -6.54 -29.80 -36.92
CA TYR A 604 -5.65 -29.50 -35.81
C TYR A 604 -5.55 -30.68 -34.81
N MET A 605 -6.62 -31.45 -34.61
CA MET A 605 -6.56 -32.68 -33.80
C MET A 605 -5.60 -33.71 -34.41
N VAL A 606 -5.66 -33.95 -35.72
CA VAL A 606 -4.74 -34.86 -36.41
C VAL A 606 -3.30 -34.38 -36.30
N GLN A 607 -3.06 -33.08 -36.54
CA GLN A 607 -1.74 -32.47 -36.40
C GLN A 607 -1.18 -32.54 -34.97
N SER A 608 -2.06 -32.53 -33.96
CA SER A 608 -1.66 -32.56 -32.56
C SER A 608 -1.17 -33.92 -32.05
N GLY A 609 -1.51 -35.01 -32.73
CA GLY A 609 -1.16 -36.37 -32.32
C GLY A 609 -1.78 -36.81 -30.98
N GLU A 610 -1.08 -37.69 -30.28
CA GLU A 610 -1.45 -38.19 -28.94
C GLU A 610 -0.45 -37.75 -27.86
N GLY A 611 -0.88 -37.77 -26.60
CA GLY A 611 -0.02 -37.51 -25.46
C GLY A 611 0.30 -36.03 -25.32
N TRP A 612 -0.75 -35.20 -25.35
CA TRP A 612 -0.64 -33.76 -25.24
C TRP A 612 0.07 -33.39 -23.94
N LYS A 613 1.26 -32.78 -24.05
CA LYS A 613 2.05 -32.26 -22.92
C LYS A 613 1.42 -30.97 -22.39
N MET A 614 0.24 -31.10 -21.78
CA MET A 614 -0.63 -30.03 -21.31
C MET A 614 -1.33 -30.50 -20.02
N SER A 615 -1.50 -29.62 -19.03
CA SER A 615 -2.26 -29.97 -17.83
C SER A 615 -3.77 -29.95 -18.11
N ASN A 616 -4.55 -30.68 -17.32
CA ASN A 616 -6.02 -30.67 -17.43
C ASN A 616 -6.60 -29.25 -17.23
N ASP A 617 -6.00 -28.45 -16.36
CA ASP A 617 -6.41 -27.05 -16.15
C ASP A 617 -6.09 -26.19 -17.37
N GLU A 618 -4.94 -26.40 -18.02
CA GLU A 618 -4.62 -25.73 -19.27
C GLU A 618 -5.59 -26.15 -20.40
N ILE A 619 -5.89 -27.45 -20.58
CA ILE A 619 -6.89 -27.94 -21.53
C ILE A 619 -8.25 -27.27 -21.29
N SER A 620 -8.70 -27.27 -20.03
CA SER A 620 -9.98 -26.69 -19.64
C SER A 620 -10.06 -25.19 -19.93
N PHE A 621 -8.94 -24.46 -19.77
CA PHE A 621 -8.87 -23.04 -20.04
C PHE A 621 -8.95 -22.71 -21.52
N TYR A 622 -8.20 -23.39 -22.39
CA TYR A 622 -8.31 -23.15 -23.84
C TYR A 622 -9.72 -23.45 -24.36
N PHE A 623 -10.36 -24.49 -23.81
CA PHE A 623 -11.72 -24.87 -24.18
C PHE A 623 -12.73 -23.78 -23.80
N VAL A 624 -12.72 -23.33 -22.55
CA VAL A 624 -13.66 -22.27 -22.09
C VAL A 624 -13.34 -20.89 -22.68
N LEU A 625 -12.08 -20.63 -23.03
CA LEU A 625 -11.68 -19.46 -23.81
C LEU A 625 -12.32 -19.48 -25.20
N GLY A 626 -12.30 -20.64 -25.87
CA GLY A 626 -13.01 -20.88 -27.12
C GLY A 626 -14.51 -20.63 -27.01
N MET A 627 -15.14 -21.19 -25.97
CA MET A 627 -16.57 -20.96 -25.71
C MET A 627 -16.88 -19.46 -25.56
N ASN A 628 -16.10 -18.72 -24.78
CA ASN A 628 -16.37 -17.32 -24.48
C ASN A 628 -16.00 -16.33 -25.61
N LEU A 629 -15.19 -16.77 -26.57
CA LEU A 629 -14.81 -16.01 -27.76
C LEU A 629 -15.52 -16.48 -29.04
N SER A 630 -16.53 -17.37 -28.93
CA SER A 630 -17.23 -17.95 -30.08
C SER A 630 -17.88 -16.91 -31.01
N ASN A 631 -18.25 -15.75 -30.47
CA ASN A 631 -18.88 -14.67 -31.25
C ASN A 631 -17.95 -14.06 -32.30
N LEU A 632 -16.62 -14.16 -32.11
CA LEU A 632 -15.64 -13.66 -33.09
C LEU A 632 -15.70 -14.42 -34.43
N PHE A 633 -16.29 -15.62 -34.44
CA PHE A 633 -16.27 -16.53 -35.58
C PHE A 633 -17.61 -16.68 -36.30
N ARG A 634 -18.66 -16.00 -35.81
CA ARG A 634 -19.98 -16.04 -36.46
C ARG A 634 -19.92 -15.38 -37.85
N SER A 635 -20.61 -15.96 -38.82
CA SER A 635 -20.78 -15.41 -40.18
C SER A 635 -22.15 -14.74 -40.33
N THR A 636 -22.27 -13.81 -41.29
CA THR A 636 -23.51 -13.10 -41.64
C THR A 636 -24.64 -14.04 -42.09
N THR A 637 -24.31 -15.19 -42.70
CA THR A 637 -25.27 -16.25 -43.05
C THR A 637 -25.83 -17.02 -41.83
N GLU A 638 -25.06 -17.11 -40.75
CA GLU A 638 -25.49 -17.76 -39.50
C GLU A 638 -26.38 -16.82 -38.65
N GLU A 639 -26.17 -15.49 -38.74
CA GLU A 639 -27.04 -14.48 -38.12
C GLU A 639 -28.46 -14.48 -38.72
N THR A 640 -28.58 -14.70 -40.03
CA THR A 640 -29.89 -14.79 -40.69
C THR A 640 -30.71 -15.99 -40.20
N HIS A 641 -30.11 -17.17 -39.98
CA HIS A 641 -30.84 -18.33 -39.48
C HIS A 641 -31.28 -18.23 -38.01
N GLU A 642 -30.60 -17.43 -37.18
CA GLU A 642 -31.06 -17.10 -35.82
C GLU A 642 -32.13 -15.99 -35.82
N GLN A 643 -32.04 -14.95 -36.67
CA GLN A 643 -33.03 -13.85 -36.74
C GLN A 643 -34.41 -14.28 -37.26
N TYR A 644 -34.51 -15.27 -38.16
CA TYR A 644 -35.81 -15.76 -38.64
C TYR A 644 -36.63 -16.54 -37.58
N ASN A 645 -36.07 -16.79 -36.39
CA ASN A 645 -36.74 -17.46 -35.27
C ASN A 645 -37.04 -16.53 -34.07
N TYR A 646 -36.87 -15.20 -34.24
CA TYR A 646 -37.20 -14.16 -33.24
C TYR A 646 -38.52 -13.42 -33.56
N LYS A 647 -39.52 -14.11 -34.11
CA LYS A 647 -40.91 -13.64 -34.12
C LYS A 647 -41.79 -14.49 -33.22
#